data_AF-A0A7N8X471-F1
#
_entry.id   AF-A0A7N8X471-F1
#
_cell.length_a   1.000
_cell.length_b   1.000
_cell.length_c   1.000
_cell.angle_alpha   90.00
_cell.angle_beta   90.00
_cell.angle_gamma   90.00
#
_symmetry.space_group_name_H-M   'P 1'
#
loop_
_entity.id
_entity.type
_entity.pdbx_description
1 polymer ?
#
loop_
_entity_poly.entity_id
_entity_poly.type
_entity_poly.pdbx_seq_one_letter_code
_entity_poly.pdbx_strand_id
1 'polypeptide(L)'
;HSNNRPKRDNQAKLFIEQKKIPFPVDNHNTNEELAIGYVLIGNGLYDEAIKHFSLLLQGDPELVSAIYGRGIAYGKKSLQDIKNADLALYELNRVITLEPNWPEVYEQRAEILSPLGRISEALGDLTKAIQLQPSARLYRHRGTLLFISEDYVAAMEDFQQSLELKKNQPIAMLYKGLTFFHRGMLKEAIETFKEALKLKSDFIDAYKSLGQAYRELGDFESAMESFQKALMLNQNHIQSLQLRGMMLYHHGSLQEAIGNFKRCLQLEPYNEVCQYMKGLSHVAMGQFYEGIKAQTKVMLNDPLLGQKASSEYLKVKYLREYSRYLHSHLDIPVAEYNVDQDLPGNFKNHWAKNLPFLIEDYEEQPGLQPHIKDVLPQNFDSYSSEVQKLICTADHLGALMQYDTPGFLPNRRIHRAMGLATLEVMQAMHRTWSNSKVRVNGKTRQMQWRDMFDIAVKWRRIADPDQPVLWLDQMPARSLSRGFNNHINLIRGQIINIRYLAYFDNILDFIKDRILVYHGAYNPRGLLEVRQALENVNKVEDLLPIMKFNSKTRDGFTVNSKVPSMKDSGKEYDGFTITITGDRVGNMLFSVETQTTEERTQQYQSEIESIYKDLTTKGKALMLSTELGDADAVCNLILSLVYYFCNLMPLSRGSSVVAYSVVMGALMATGKEVIGRIPKGKLVDFEAMTTPSPDSFSKTAKSWMNLKSLPSWYQSLPSVAETFPSTRTMIEVLNTDSSSHCPKKS
;
A
#
# COMPACT_ATOMS: atom_id res chain seq x y z
N HIS A 1 25.87 45.72 -29.75
CA HIS A 1 24.48 45.27 -30.03
C HIS A 1 23.92 45.64 -31.42
N SER A 2 24.70 46.19 -32.36
CA SER A 2 24.19 46.67 -33.68
C SER A 2 24.16 45.61 -34.81
N ASN A 3 24.87 44.48 -34.71
CA ASN A 3 24.99 43.51 -35.83
C ASN A 3 23.80 42.55 -36.06
N ASN A 4 22.73 42.62 -35.27
CA ASN A 4 21.57 41.72 -35.39
C ASN A 4 20.25 42.42 -35.77
N ARG A 5 20.25 43.72 -36.06
CA ARG A 5 19.03 44.47 -36.44
C ARG A 5 18.43 43.99 -37.78
N PRO A 6 19.20 43.91 -38.88
CA PRO A 6 18.64 43.49 -40.18
C PRO A 6 18.15 42.03 -40.19
N LYS A 7 18.75 41.15 -39.38
CA LYS A 7 18.26 39.77 -39.19
C LYS A 7 16.91 39.72 -38.47
N ARG A 8 16.72 40.59 -37.47
CA ARG A 8 15.46 40.70 -36.71
C ARG A 8 14.34 41.28 -37.56
N ASP A 9 14.65 42.30 -38.35
CA ASP A 9 13.67 42.94 -39.25
C ASP A 9 13.20 41.97 -40.34
N ASN A 10 14.09 41.13 -40.89
CA ASN A 10 13.72 40.06 -41.81
C ASN A 10 12.88 38.96 -41.13
N GLN A 11 13.18 38.60 -39.88
CA GLN A 11 12.36 37.65 -39.11
C GLN A 11 10.97 38.21 -38.79
N ALA A 12 10.86 39.51 -38.49
CA ALA A 12 9.59 40.18 -38.25
C ALA A 12 8.71 40.22 -39.51
N LYS A 13 9.30 40.50 -40.69
CA LYS A 13 8.61 40.40 -41.99
C LYS A 13 8.07 38.99 -42.27
N LEU A 14 8.90 37.97 -42.05
CA LEU A 14 8.48 36.56 -42.13
C LEU A 14 7.35 36.22 -41.13
N PHE A 15 7.37 36.84 -39.94
CA PHE A 15 6.34 36.64 -38.92
C PHE A 15 4.98 37.23 -39.31
N ILE A 16 5.00 38.40 -39.96
CA ILE A 16 3.82 39.07 -40.54
C ILE A 16 3.27 38.28 -41.73
N GLU A 17 4.14 37.84 -42.66
CA GLU A 17 3.77 37.03 -43.82
C GLU A 17 3.08 35.72 -43.43
N GLN A 18 3.48 35.15 -42.29
CA GLN A 18 2.87 33.94 -41.73
C GLN A 18 1.58 34.21 -40.93
N LYS A 19 1.10 35.46 -40.86
CA LYS A 19 -0.09 35.91 -40.10
C LYS A 19 -0.06 35.49 -38.63
N LYS A 20 1.12 35.57 -37.99
CA LYS A 20 1.33 35.07 -36.62
C LYS A 20 1.16 36.14 -35.53
N ILE A 21 0.80 37.38 -35.86
CA ILE A 21 0.60 38.45 -34.88
C ILE A 21 -0.72 38.22 -34.13
N PRO A 22 -0.69 38.06 -32.80
CA PRO A 22 -1.90 38.10 -31.98
C PRO A 22 -2.52 39.50 -32.01
N PHE A 23 -3.84 39.62 -32.12
CA PHE A 23 -4.57 40.90 -32.14
C PHE A 23 -4.00 41.92 -33.17
N PRO A 24 -3.95 41.57 -34.48
CA PRO A 24 -3.43 42.50 -35.48
C PRO A 24 -4.31 43.74 -35.57
N VAL A 25 -3.67 44.88 -35.85
CA VAL A 25 -4.36 46.17 -36.03
C VAL A 25 -4.35 46.60 -37.50
N ASP A 26 -5.20 47.55 -37.89
CA ASP A 26 -5.26 48.00 -39.29
C ASP A 26 -3.99 48.74 -39.74
N ASN A 27 -3.21 49.29 -38.81
CA ASN A 27 -1.97 50.01 -39.11
C ASN A 27 -0.80 49.05 -39.36
N HIS A 28 -0.32 49.02 -40.60
CA HIS A 28 0.81 48.19 -41.02
C HIS A 28 2.10 48.46 -40.24
N ASN A 29 2.42 49.73 -39.97
CA ASN A 29 3.64 50.10 -39.23
C ASN A 29 3.58 49.62 -37.78
N THR A 30 2.39 49.69 -37.15
CA THR A 30 2.19 49.15 -35.80
C THR A 30 2.34 47.63 -35.78
N ASN A 31 1.83 46.93 -36.79
CA ASN A 31 2.02 45.47 -36.91
C ASN A 31 3.49 45.08 -37.10
N GLU A 32 4.28 45.87 -37.81
CA GLU A 32 5.74 45.65 -37.91
C GLU A 32 6.42 45.78 -36.54
N GLU A 33 6.10 46.82 -35.78
CA GLU A 33 6.64 47.02 -34.43
C GLU A 33 6.19 45.94 -33.43
N LEU A 34 4.95 45.48 -33.53
CA LEU A 34 4.44 44.36 -32.75
C LEU A 34 5.18 43.06 -33.10
N ALA A 35 5.40 42.79 -34.40
CA ALA A 35 6.15 41.61 -34.85
C ALA A 35 7.59 41.60 -34.32
N ILE A 36 8.26 42.76 -34.30
CA ILE A 36 9.58 42.90 -33.68
C ILE A 36 9.53 42.49 -32.20
N GLY A 37 8.53 42.98 -31.46
CA GLY A 37 8.32 42.59 -30.05
C GLY A 37 8.17 41.08 -29.85
N TYR A 38 7.36 40.40 -30.66
CA TYR A 38 7.19 38.93 -30.59
C TYR A 38 8.44 38.16 -31.01
N VAL A 39 9.21 38.66 -31.99
CA VAL A 39 10.50 38.09 -32.38
C VAL A 39 11.52 38.22 -31.24
N LEU A 40 11.50 39.32 -30.48
CA LEU A 40 12.34 39.47 -29.28
C LEU A 40 11.98 38.41 -28.22
N ILE A 41 10.69 38.15 -27.97
CA ILE A 41 10.23 37.05 -27.09
C ILE A 41 10.73 35.69 -27.62
N GLY A 42 10.57 35.42 -28.92
CA GLY A 42 11.00 34.17 -29.56
C GLY A 42 12.51 33.93 -29.45
N ASN A 43 13.30 34.99 -29.44
CA ASN A 43 14.75 34.96 -29.25
C ASN A 43 15.19 34.96 -27.77
N GLY A 44 14.26 34.95 -26.81
CA GLY A 44 14.57 34.96 -25.37
C GLY A 44 15.00 36.32 -24.82
N LEU A 45 14.88 37.40 -25.59
CA LEU A 45 15.27 38.76 -25.20
C LEU A 45 14.11 39.48 -24.48
N TYR A 46 13.71 38.94 -23.33
CA TYR A 46 12.50 39.37 -22.64
C TYR A 46 12.55 40.82 -22.13
N ASP A 47 13.71 41.28 -21.63
CA ASP A 47 13.88 42.67 -21.19
C ASP A 47 13.75 43.68 -22.33
N GLU A 48 14.34 43.37 -23.50
CA GLU A 48 14.19 44.18 -24.71
C GLU A 48 12.73 44.18 -25.17
N ALA A 49 12.07 43.02 -25.15
CA ALA A 49 10.65 42.91 -25.51
C ALA A 49 9.75 43.74 -24.57
N ILE A 50 9.94 43.64 -23.24
CA ILE A 50 9.17 44.40 -22.25
C ILE A 50 9.35 45.90 -22.47
N LYS A 51 10.59 46.36 -22.70
CA LYS A 51 10.87 47.76 -23.00
C LYS A 51 10.20 48.20 -24.30
N HIS A 52 10.29 47.37 -25.34
CA HIS A 52 9.70 47.62 -26.65
C HIS A 52 8.18 47.78 -26.57
N PHE A 53 7.49 46.81 -25.98
CA PHE A 53 6.04 46.88 -25.79
C PHE A 53 5.63 48.04 -24.87
N SER A 54 6.44 48.39 -23.88
CA SER A 54 6.15 49.54 -23.01
C SER A 54 6.21 50.87 -23.76
N LEU A 55 7.10 51.01 -24.75
CA LEU A 55 7.13 52.19 -25.62
C LEU A 55 5.88 52.26 -26.51
N LEU A 56 5.44 51.13 -27.06
CA LEU A 56 4.19 51.08 -27.83
C LEU A 56 2.98 51.49 -26.98
N LEU A 57 2.93 51.02 -25.72
CA LEU A 57 1.86 51.31 -24.78
C LEU A 57 1.90 52.74 -24.21
N GLN A 58 2.99 53.50 -24.40
CA GLN A 58 3.00 54.94 -24.12
C GLN A 58 2.25 55.72 -25.19
N GLY A 59 2.28 55.25 -26.45
CA GLY A 59 1.55 55.85 -27.56
C GLY A 59 0.08 55.47 -27.57
N ASP A 60 -0.21 54.18 -27.35
CA ASP A 60 -1.58 53.64 -27.26
C ASP A 60 -1.68 52.68 -26.06
N PRO A 61 -2.21 53.16 -24.90
CA PRO A 61 -2.33 52.35 -23.69
C PRO A 61 -3.25 51.14 -23.82
N GLU A 62 -4.19 51.13 -24.78
CA GLU A 62 -5.18 50.07 -24.99
C GLU A 62 -4.81 49.13 -26.14
N LEU A 63 -3.59 49.25 -26.71
CA LEU A 63 -3.08 48.38 -27.76
C LEU A 63 -2.97 46.92 -27.29
N VAL A 64 -4.04 46.14 -27.49
CA VAL A 64 -4.23 44.78 -26.95
C VAL A 64 -3.05 43.86 -27.27
N SER A 65 -2.55 43.89 -28.50
CA SER A 65 -1.40 43.07 -28.90
C SER A 65 -0.13 43.41 -28.11
N ALA A 66 0.12 44.69 -27.82
CA ALA A 66 1.28 45.09 -27.04
C ALA A 66 1.10 44.75 -25.55
N ILE A 67 -0.11 44.88 -25.01
CA ILE A 67 -0.46 44.42 -23.64
C ILE A 67 -0.20 42.91 -23.53
N TYR A 68 -0.73 42.12 -24.47
CA TYR A 68 -0.57 40.68 -24.50
C TYR A 68 0.89 40.25 -24.64
N GLY A 69 1.62 40.83 -25.61
CA GLY A 69 3.05 40.59 -25.80
C GLY A 69 3.88 40.94 -24.57
N ARG A 70 3.59 42.07 -23.90
CA ARG A 70 4.26 42.46 -22.65
C ARG A 70 3.96 41.47 -21.51
N GLY A 71 2.71 41.03 -21.38
CA GLY A 71 2.30 40.00 -20.42
C GLY A 71 3.04 38.68 -20.60
N ILE A 72 3.13 38.18 -21.84
CA ILE A 72 3.92 36.98 -22.16
C ILE A 72 5.41 37.18 -21.83
N ALA A 73 5.97 38.34 -22.17
CA ALA A 73 7.37 38.62 -21.91
C ALA A 73 7.67 38.64 -20.40
N TYR A 74 6.79 39.23 -19.57
CA TYR A 74 6.90 39.15 -18.11
C TYR A 74 6.83 37.70 -17.61
N GLY A 75 5.86 36.91 -18.10
CA GLY A 75 5.71 35.51 -17.71
C GLY A 75 6.94 34.66 -18.05
N LYS A 76 7.53 34.86 -19.23
CA LYS A 76 8.71 34.09 -19.68
C LYS A 76 10.04 34.55 -19.09
N LYS A 77 10.17 35.82 -18.68
CA LYS A 77 11.41 36.39 -18.13
C LYS A 77 11.91 35.64 -16.90
N SER A 78 11.00 35.27 -16.00
CA SER A 78 11.27 34.31 -14.92
C SER A 78 9.95 33.91 -14.24
N LEU A 79 9.45 32.70 -14.53
CA LEU A 79 8.28 32.13 -13.84
C LEU A 79 8.49 31.96 -12.32
N GLN A 80 9.72 32.10 -11.83
CA GLN A 80 10.08 32.00 -10.41
C GLN A 80 10.12 33.36 -9.69
N ASP A 81 10.09 34.47 -10.43
CA ASP A 81 10.00 35.80 -9.85
C ASP A 81 8.52 36.20 -9.70
N ILE A 82 8.03 36.14 -8.46
CA ILE A 82 6.64 36.47 -8.10
C ILE A 82 6.25 37.85 -8.65
N LYS A 83 7.17 38.82 -8.64
CA LYS A 83 6.88 40.18 -9.13
C LYS A 83 6.61 40.19 -10.63
N ASN A 84 7.38 39.45 -11.43
CA ASN A 84 7.15 39.38 -12.86
C ASN A 84 5.89 38.57 -13.17
N ALA A 85 5.61 37.52 -12.38
CA ALA A 85 4.39 36.75 -12.53
C ALA A 85 3.15 37.62 -12.24
N ASP A 86 3.15 38.44 -11.18
CA ASP A 86 2.07 39.38 -10.87
C ASP A 86 1.86 40.42 -11.99
N LEU A 87 2.96 40.95 -12.55
CA LEU A 87 2.88 41.85 -13.70
C LEU A 87 2.30 41.15 -14.93
N ALA A 88 2.71 39.91 -15.21
CA ALA A 88 2.18 39.13 -16.31
C ALA A 88 0.66 38.87 -16.15
N LEU A 89 0.24 38.47 -14.94
CA LEU A 89 -1.17 38.26 -14.61
C LEU A 89 -1.98 39.54 -14.74
N TYR A 90 -1.42 40.68 -14.30
CA TYR A 90 -2.05 41.99 -14.45
C TYR A 90 -2.30 42.34 -15.93
N GLU A 91 -1.29 42.21 -16.79
CA GLU A 91 -1.44 42.49 -18.24
C GLU A 91 -2.44 41.53 -18.90
N LEU A 92 -2.38 40.24 -18.59
CA LEU A 92 -3.32 39.26 -19.15
C LEU A 92 -4.77 39.53 -18.69
N ASN A 93 -4.97 40.03 -17.46
CA ASN A 93 -6.28 40.43 -16.98
C ASN A 93 -6.82 41.66 -17.73
N ARG A 94 -5.93 42.60 -18.10
CA ARG A 94 -6.28 43.73 -18.98
C ARG A 94 -6.71 43.24 -20.35
N VAL A 95 -5.98 42.30 -20.95
CA VAL A 95 -6.37 41.70 -22.24
C VAL A 95 -7.74 41.04 -22.13
N ILE A 96 -8.00 40.26 -21.08
CA ILE A 96 -9.32 39.62 -20.88
C ILE A 96 -10.45 40.64 -20.72
N THR A 97 -10.18 41.80 -20.11
CA THR A 97 -11.17 42.88 -19.95
C THR A 97 -11.52 43.52 -21.29
N LEU A 98 -10.53 43.71 -22.16
CA LEU A 98 -10.70 44.31 -23.49
C LEU A 98 -11.25 43.31 -24.51
N GLU A 99 -10.78 42.07 -24.46
CA GLU A 99 -11.01 41.01 -25.44
C GLU A 99 -11.33 39.67 -24.74
N PRO A 100 -12.56 39.48 -24.22
CA PRO A 100 -12.90 38.37 -23.34
C PRO A 100 -13.06 37.01 -24.04
N ASN A 101 -13.08 36.97 -25.37
CA ASN A 101 -13.42 35.79 -26.18
C ASN A 101 -12.19 35.07 -26.77
N TRP A 102 -10.98 35.38 -26.29
CA TRP A 102 -9.74 34.78 -26.79
C TRP A 102 -9.21 33.67 -25.86
N PRO A 103 -9.35 32.39 -26.22
CA PRO A 103 -8.99 31.26 -25.36
C PRO A 103 -7.50 31.21 -25.01
N GLU A 104 -6.62 31.65 -25.91
CA GLU A 104 -5.17 31.67 -25.71
C GLU A 104 -4.75 32.55 -24.54
N VAL A 105 -5.50 33.61 -24.24
CA VAL A 105 -5.19 34.52 -23.13
C VAL A 105 -5.43 33.84 -21.78
N TYR A 106 -6.56 33.13 -21.66
CA TYR A 106 -6.86 32.32 -20.48
C TYR A 106 -5.86 31.16 -20.33
N GLU A 107 -5.48 30.50 -21.44
CA GLU A 107 -4.45 29.46 -21.41
C GLU A 107 -3.11 30.00 -20.89
N GLN A 108 -2.64 31.14 -21.42
CA GLN A 108 -1.39 31.76 -20.98
C GLN A 108 -1.45 32.19 -19.51
N ARG A 109 -2.61 32.68 -19.05
CA ARG A 109 -2.80 33.05 -17.65
C ARG A 109 -2.76 31.82 -16.74
N ALA A 110 -3.41 30.72 -17.14
CA ALA A 110 -3.34 29.45 -16.44
C ALA A 110 -1.91 28.91 -16.34
N GLU A 111 -1.13 28.96 -17.43
CA GLU A 111 0.29 28.52 -17.46
C GLU A 111 1.17 29.27 -16.44
N ILE A 112 0.83 30.52 -16.10
CA ILE A 112 1.52 31.30 -15.07
C ILE A 112 0.95 31.01 -13.67
N LEU A 113 -0.37 30.86 -13.54
CA LEU A 113 -1.02 30.56 -12.26
C LEU A 113 -0.64 29.18 -11.71
N SER A 114 -0.44 28.18 -12.58
CA SER A 114 -0.09 26.80 -12.19
C SER A 114 1.17 26.68 -11.32
N PRO A 115 2.37 27.18 -11.74
CA PRO A 115 3.57 27.12 -10.91
C PRO A 115 3.50 27.99 -9.65
N LEU A 116 2.63 29.01 -9.62
CA LEU A 116 2.38 29.84 -8.43
C LEU A 116 1.51 29.12 -7.37
N GLY A 117 1.00 27.93 -7.66
CA GLY A 117 0.09 27.21 -6.77
C GLY A 117 -1.34 27.76 -6.74
N ARG A 118 -1.68 28.73 -7.61
CA ARG A 118 -3.03 29.29 -7.76
C ARG A 118 -3.90 28.38 -8.64
N ILE A 119 -3.99 27.11 -8.24
CA ILE A 119 -4.56 26.03 -9.06
C ILE A 119 -6.05 26.23 -9.34
N SER A 120 -6.83 26.71 -8.38
CA SER A 120 -8.27 26.96 -8.58
C SER A 120 -8.55 27.99 -9.68
N GLU A 121 -7.79 29.08 -9.70
CA GLU A 121 -7.91 30.11 -10.73
C GLU A 121 -7.43 29.59 -12.10
N ALA A 122 -6.33 28.82 -12.12
CA ALA A 122 -5.85 28.18 -13.35
C ALA A 122 -6.89 27.21 -13.94
N LEU A 123 -7.57 26.42 -13.10
CA LEU A 123 -8.65 25.52 -13.53
C LEU A 123 -9.86 26.30 -14.07
N GLY A 124 -10.20 27.44 -13.45
CA GLY A 124 -11.24 28.35 -13.93
C GLY A 124 -10.93 28.90 -15.33
N ASP A 125 -9.69 29.36 -15.53
CA ASP A 125 -9.21 29.88 -16.80
C ASP A 125 -9.20 28.81 -17.90
N LEU A 126 -8.69 27.62 -17.62
CA LEU A 126 -8.69 26.53 -18.58
C LEU A 126 -10.11 26.09 -18.93
N THR A 127 -11.04 26.10 -17.96
CA THR A 127 -12.45 25.82 -18.20
C THR A 127 -13.07 26.86 -19.13
N LYS A 128 -12.77 28.15 -18.93
CA LYS A 128 -13.24 29.21 -19.83
C LYS A 128 -12.62 29.09 -21.22
N ALA A 129 -11.32 28.80 -21.32
CA ALA A 129 -10.64 28.56 -22.59
C ALA A 129 -11.28 27.40 -23.37
N ILE A 130 -11.58 26.28 -22.70
CA ILE A 130 -12.24 25.12 -23.31
C ILE A 130 -13.65 25.48 -23.78
N GLN A 131 -14.41 26.27 -23.02
CA GLN A 131 -15.75 26.74 -23.44
C GLN A 131 -15.71 27.61 -24.70
N LEU A 132 -14.66 28.43 -24.86
CA LEU A 132 -14.48 29.29 -26.04
C LEU A 132 -14.02 28.48 -27.25
N GLN A 133 -12.99 27.65 -27.09
CA GLN A 133 -12.46 26.80 -28.15
C GLN A 133 -11.83 25.52 -27.57
N PRO A 134 -12.53 24.38 -27.60
CA PRO A 134 -11.98 23.11 -27.12
C PRO A 134 -10.74 22.71 -27.92
N SER A 135 -9.68 22.26 -27.23
CA SER A 135 -8.50 21.70 -27.88
C SER A 135 -7.87 20.60 -27.04
N ALA A 136 -7.18 19.66 -27.70
CA ALA A 136 -6.49 18.57 -27.01
C ALA A 136 -5.47 19.10 -25.99
N ARG A 137 -4.81 20.22 -26.30
CA ARG A 137 -3.82 20.85 -25.40
C ARG A 137 -4.47 21.35 -24.12
N LEU A 138 -5.61 22.02 -24.22
CA LEU A 138 -6.32 22.57 -23.06
C LEU A 138 -6.84 21.48 -22.13
N TYR A 139 -7.46 20.44 -22.68
CA TYR A 139 -7.90 19.28 -21.91
C TYR A 139 -6.72 18.59 -21.22
N ARG A 140 -5.60 18.36 -21.93
CA ARG A 140 -4.39 17.78 -21.32
C ARG A 140 -3.86 18.66 -20.18
N HIS A 141 -3.83 19.98 -20.36
CA HIS A 141 -3.31 20.90 -19.35
C HIS A 141 -4.21 20.91 -18.10
N ARG A 142 -5.53 21.04 -18.27
CA ARG A 142 -6.49 21.00 -17.16
C ARG A 142 -6.48 19.64 -16.46
N GLY A 143 -6.42 18.55 -17.21
CA GLY A 143 -6.25 17.20 -16.69
C GLY A 143 -4.98 17.02 -15.85
N THR A 144 -3.86 17.61 -16.24
CA THR A 144 -2.62 17.60 -15.42
C THR A 144 -2.78 18.36 -14.11
N LEU A 145 -3.45 19.53 -14.12
CA LEU A 145 -3.71 20.27 -12.88
C LEU A 145 -4.69 19.54 -11.96
N LEU A 146 -5.74 18.93 -12.52
CA LEU A 146 -6.68 18.09 -11.79
C LEU A 146 -5.97 16.89 -11.17
N PHE A 147 -5.07 16.23 -11.91
CA PHE A 147 -4.25 15.14 -11.39
C PHE A 147 -3.38 15.57 -10.20
N ILE A 148 -2.72 16.73 -10.29
CA ILE A 148 -1.91 17.30 -9.20
C ILE A 148 -2.79 17.68 -8.00
N SER A 149 -4.04 18.06 -8.25
CA SER A 149 -5.04 18.38 -7.23
C SER A 149 -5.73 17.13 -6.66
N GLU A 150 -5.27 15.94 -7.08
CA GLU A 150 -5.80 14.62 -6.71
C GLU A 150 -7.27 14.37 -7.11
N ASP A 151 -7.81 15.15 -8.05
CA ASP A 151 -9.10 14.88 -8.67
C ASP A 151 -8.91 13.98 -9.89
N TYR A 152 -8.70 12.68 -9.62
CA TYR A 152 -8.36 11.69 -10.63
C TYR A 152 -9.53 11.37 -11.57
N VAL A 153 -10.78 11.51 -11.14
CA VAL A 153 -11.97 11.29 -11.99
C VAL A 153 -12.04 12.37 -13.07
N ALA A 154 -12.02 13.65 -12.68
CA ALA A 154 -12.06 14.74 -13.65
C ALA A 154 -10.80 14.76 -14.53
N ALA A 155 -9.63 14.46 -13.96
CA ALA A 155 -8.39 14.32 -14.74
C ALA A 155 -8.48 13.23 -15.81
N MET A 156 -9.05 12.06 -15.46
CA MET A 156 -9.23 10.94 -16.38
C MET A 156 -10.14 11.33 -17.56
N GLU A 157 -11.24 12.03 -17.30
CA GLU A 157 -12.16 12.54 -18.33
C GLU A 157 -11.45 13.53 -19.27
N ASP A 158 -10.68 14.46 -18.72
CA ASP A 158 -9.91 15.43 -19.50
C ASP A 158 -8.83 14.76 -20.36
N PHE A 159 -8.09 13.79 -19.82
CA PHE A 159 -7.14 13.04 -20.64
C PHE A 159 -7.82 12.22 -21.73
N GLN A 160 -8.99 11.65 -21.46
CA GLN A 160 -9.80 10.95 -22.46
C GLN A 160 -10.22 11.89 -23.59
N GLN A 161 -10.80 13.06 -23.26
CA GLN A 161 -11.20 14.08 -24.25
C GLN A 161 -10.00 14.58 -25.07
N SER A 162 -8.85 14.81 -24.43
CA SER A 162 -7.61 15.16 -25.13
C SER A 162 -7.19 14.09 -26.17
N LEU A 163 -7.28 12.81 -25.80
CA LEU A 163 -6.87 11.69 -26.66
C LEU A 163 -7.88 11.42 -27.79
N GLU A 164 -9.16 11.71 -27.58
CA GLU A 164 -10.19 11.68 -28.62
C GLU A 164 -9.92 12.73 -29.71
N LEU A 165 -9.56 13.95 -29.30
CA LEU A 165 -9.19 15.02 -30.23
C LEU A 165 -7.85 14.77 -30.93
N LYS A 166 -6.86 14.21 -30.22
CA LYS A 166 -5.54 13.87 -30.79
C LYS A 166 -4.96 12.61 -30.14
N LYS A 167 -5.01 11.49 -30.86
CA LYS A 167 -4.60 10.16 -30.37
C LYS A 167 -3.11 10.02 -30.07
N ASN A 168 -2.23 10.64 -30.87
CA ASN A 168 -0.77 10.46 -30.74
C ASN A 168 -0.17 11.37 -29.65
N GLN A 169 -0.46 11.06 -28.38
CA GLN A 169 0.01 11.83 -27.22
C GLN A 169 0.47 10.89 -26.09
N PRO A 170 1.72 10.37 -26.13
CA PRO A 170 2.20 9.41 -25.14
C PRO A 170 2.20 9.96 -23.71
N ILE A 171 2.46 11.26 -23.53
CA ILE A 171 2.42 11.91 -22.21
C ILE A 171 0.98 11.94 -21.65
N ALA A 172 -0.02 12.29 -22.47
CA ALA A 172 -1.41 12.27 -22.02
C ALA A 172 -1.87 10.84 -21.66
N MET A 173 -1.40 9.83 -22.40
CA MET A 173 -1.64 8.42 -22.07
C MET A 173 -0.94 7.98 -20.79
N LEU A 174 0.30 8.41 -20.55
CA LEU A 174 0.98 8.17 -19.28
C LEU A 174 0.16 8.73 -18.11
N TYR A 175 -0.27 9.99 -18.19
CA TYR A 175 -1.08 10.58 -17.12
C TYR A 175 -2.46 9.93 -16.98
N LYS A 176 -3.11 9.53 -18.08
CA LYS A 176 -4.33 8.71 -18.02
C LYS A 176 -4.08 7.37 -17.29
N GLY A 177 -2.99 6.67 -17.63
CA GLY A 177 -2.60 5.45 -16.93
C GLY A 177 -2.32 5.70 -15.44
N LEU A 178 -1.68 6.82 -15.10
CA LEU A 178 -1.44 7.23 -13.72
C LEU A 178 -2.76 7.54 -12.98
N THR A 179 -3.74 8.19 -13.63
CA THR A 179 -5.07 8.40 -13.01
C THR A 179 -5.74 7.07 -12.67
N PHE A 180 -5.70 6.08 -13.57
CA PHE A 180 -6.19 4.74 -13.26
C PHE A 180 -5.41 4.08 -12.12
N PHE A 181 -4.08 4.19 -12.14
CA PHE A 181 -3.21 3.63 -11.11
C PHE A 181 -3.54 4.17 -9.72
N HIS A 182 -3.63 5.50 -9.57
CA HIS A 182 -3.95 6.15 -8.30
C HIS A 182 -5.37 5.85 -7.82
N ARG A 183 -6.31 5.57 -8.73
CA ARG A 183 -7.66 5.09 -8.39
C ARG A 183 -7.72 3.60 -8.02
N GLY A 184 -6.62 2.86 -8.13
CA GLY A 184 -6.59 1.41 -7.90
C GLY A 184 -7.11 0.56 -9.07
N MET A 185 -7.40 1.19 -10.21
CA MET A 185 -7.81 0.53 -11.46
C MET A 185 -6.58 0.00 -12.21
N LEU A 186 -5.89 -0.96 -11.60
CA LEU A 186 -4.55 -1.38 -12.05
C LEU A 186 -4.54 -2.04 -13.43
N LYS A 187 -5.60 -2.77 -13.82
CA LYS A 187 -5.66 -3.45 -15.13
C LYS A 187 -5.76 -2.43 -16.25
N GLU A 188 -6.63 -1.44 -16.09
CA GLU A 188 -6.81 -0.32 -17.01
C GLU A 188 -5.54 0.54 -17.09
N ALA A 189 -4.87 0.76 -15.95
CA ALA A 189 -3.58 1.44 -15.91
C ALA A 189 -2.51 0.69 -16.73
N ILE A 190 -2.37 -0.62 -16.52
CA ILE A 190 -1.43 -1.49 -17.25
C ILE A 190 -1.64 -1.41 -18.75
N GLU A 191 -2.88 -1.57 -19.22
CA GLU A 191 -3.18 -1.51 -20.65
C GLU A 191 -2.89 -0.11 -21.22
N THR A 192 -3.27 0.95 -20.49
CA THR A 192 -2.97 2.33 -20.92
C THR A 192 -1.46 2.60 -21.01
N PHE A 193 -0.66 2.11 -20.06
CA PHE A 193 0.80 2.24 -20.12
C PHE A 193 1.42 1.45 -21.27
N LYS A 194 0.93 0.24 -21.56
CA LYS A 194 1.37 -0.54 -22.72
C LYS A 194 1.05 0.19 -24.02
N GLU A 195 -0.12 0.81 -24.14
CA GLU A 195 -0.45 1.61 -25.31
C GLU A 195 0.44 2.86 -25.43
N ALA A 196 0.77 3.52 -24.33
CA ALA A 196 1.73 4.63 -24.33
C ALA A 196 3.11 4.19 -24.84
N LEU A 197 3.55 2.98 -24.46
CA LEU A 197 4.79 2.36 -24.92
C LEU A 197 4.76 1.95 -26.39
N LYS A 198 3.57 1.62 -26.95
CA LYS A 198 3.42 1.40 -28.40
C LYS A 198 3.64 2.68 -29.20
N LEU A 199 3.25 3.84 -28.65
CA LEU A 199 3.49 5.14 -29.29
C LEU A 199 4.93 5.64 -29.10
N LYS A 200 5.52 5.37 -27.93
CA LYS A 200 6.88 5.77 -27.59
C LYS A 200 7.59 4.63 -26.86
N SER A 201 8.41 3.88 -27.59
CA SER A 201 9.09 2.68 -27.06
C SER A 201 10.23 2.99 -26.09
N ASP A 202 10.84 4.18 -26.16
CA ASP A 202 11.91 4.65 -25.28
C ASP A 202 11.37 5.45 -24.07
N PHE A 203 10.15 5.15 -23.62
CA PHE A 203 9.49 5.92 -22.56
C PHE A 203 9.74 5.33 -21.16
N ILE A 204 10.85 5.74 -20.54
CA ILE A 204 11.28 5.27 -19.20
C ILE A 204 10.18 5.39 -18.14
N ASP A 205 9.48 6.53 -18.07
CA ASP A 205 8.42 6.75 -17.08
C ASP A 205 7.21 5.81 -17.26
N ALA A 206 6.90 5.42 -18.50
CA ALA A 206 5.85 4.44 -18.77
C ALA A 206 6.27 3.03 -18.34
N TYR A 207 7.52 2.61 -18.60
CA TYR A 207 8.03 1.34 -18.07
C TYR A 207 8.09 1.31 -16.54
N LYS A 208 8.53 2.40 -15.90
CA LYS A 208 8.53 2.55 -14.45
C LYS A 208 7.11 2.39 -13.88
N SER A 209 6.16 3.14 -14.43
CA SER A 209 4.76 3.14 -13.98
C SER A 209 4.09 1.78 -14.22
N LEU A 210 4.40 1.14 -15.36
CA LEU A 210 3.95 -0.22 -15.67
C LEU A 210 4.48 -1.24 -14.66
N GLY A 211 5.77 -1.19 -14.33
CA GLY A 211 6.36 -2.06 -13.32
C GLY A 211 5.76 -1.85 -11.93
N GLN A 212 5.46 -0.60 -11.56
CA GLN A 212 4.78 -0.29 -10.31
C GLN A 212 3.33 -0.82 -10.29
N ALA A 213 2.60 -0.71 -11.39
CA ALA A 213 1.25 -1.27 -11.52
C ALA A 213 1.25 -2.81 -11.40
N TYR A 214 2.21 -3.50 -12.01
CA TYR A 214 2.40 -4.94 -11.82
C TYR A 214 2.76 -5.31 -10.38
N ARG A 215 3.61 -4.51 -9.71
CA ARG A 215 3.91 -4.68 -8.28
C ARG A 215 2.65 -4.59 -7.42
N GLU A 216 1.82 -3.57 -7.62
CA GLU A 216 0.55 -3.42 -6.88
C GLU A 216 -0.48 -4.49 -7.26
N LEU A 217 -0.34 -5.13 -8.43
CA LEU A 217 -1.14 -6.30 -8.82
C LEU A 217 -0.61 -7.60 -8.17
N GLY A 218 0.61 -7.61 -7.63
CA GLY A 218 1.28 -8.80 -7.11
C GLY A 218 1.98 -9.66 -8.17
N ASP A 219 2.15 -9.14 -9.40
CA ASP A 219 2.85 -9.83 -10.48
C ASP A 219 4.36 -9.52 -10.43
N PHE A 220 5.12 -10.44 -9.82
CA PHE A 220 6.57 -10.28 -9.62
C PHE A 220 7.34 -10.19 -10.93
N GLU A 221 7.12 -11.14 -11.83
CA GLU A 221 7.91 -11.29 -13.05
C GLU A 221 7.70 -10.11 -14.00
N SER A 222 6.44 -9.73 -14.25
CA SER A 222 6.13 -8.61 -15.14
C SER A 222 6.62 -7.27 -14.59
N ALA A 223 6.61 -7.09 -13.27
CA ALA A 223 7.16 -5.90 -12.62
C ALA A 223 8.69 -5.83 -12.80
N MET A 224 9.39 -6.94 -12.56
CA MET A 224 10.84 -7.03 -12.72
C MET A 224 11.27 -6.79 -14.16
N GLU A 225 10.56 -7.38 -15.14
CA GLU A 225 10.81 -7.14 -16.57
C GLU A 225 10.65 -5.66 -16.92
N SER A 226 9.59 -5.01 -16.44
CA SER A 226 9.31 -3.60 -16.71
C SER A 226 10.39 -2.68 -16.11
N PHE A 227 10.80 -2.91 -14.86
CA PHE A 227 11.89 -2.16 -14.25
C PHE A 227 13.23 -2.41 -14.95
N GLN A 228 13.49 -3.66 -15.39
CA GLN A 228 14.69 -3.97 -16.15
C GLN A 228 14.71 -3.24 -17.49
N LYS A 229 13.59 -3.17 -18.23
CA LYS A 229 13.49 -2.40 -19.48
C LYS A 229 13.76 -0.91 -19.25
N ALA A 230 13.20 -0.33 -18.18
CA ALA A 230 13.51 1.06 -17.81
C ALA A 230 15.03 1.27 -17.55
N LEU A 231 15.68 0.32 -16.87
CA LEU A 231 17.12 0.37 -16.59
C LEU A 231 18.00 0.08 -17.81
N MET A 232 17.52 -0.67 -18.80
CA MET A 232 18.22 -0.84 -20.09
C MET A 232 18.25 0.48 -20.87
N LEU A 233 17.17 1.27 -20.82
CA LEU A 233 17.10 2.60 -21.44
C LEU A 233 17.97 3.63 -20.69
N ASN A 234 17.97 3.57 -19.35
CA ASN A 234 18.85 4.39 -18.52
C ASN A 234 19.30 3.63 -17.27
N GLN A 235 20.55 3.17 -17.27
CA GLN A 235 21.14 2.39 -16.18
C GLN A 235 21.27 3.17 -14.86
N ASN A 236 21.23 4.50 -14.92
CA ASN A 236 21.35 5.39 -13.76
C ASN A 236 19.99 5.97 -13.34
N HIS A 237 18.88 5.38 -13.80
CA HIS A 237 17.56 5.83 -13.41
C HIS A 237 17.22 5.40 -11.96
N ILE A 238 17.43 6.32 -11.02
CA ILE A 238 17.33 6.11 -9.56
C ILE A 238 15.99 5.52 -9.14
N GLN A 239 14.87 6.07 -9.63
CA GLN A 239 13.53 5.60 -9.25
C GLN A 239 13.29 4.14 -9.65
N SER A 240 13.80 3.70 -10.81
CA SER A 240 13.70 2.30 -11.24
C SER A 240 14.58 1.37 -10.40
N LEU A 241 15.79 1.80 -10.01
CA LEU A 241 16.64 1.04 -9.08
C LEU A 241 15.97 0.87 -7.72
N GLN A 242 15.40 1.95 -7.18
CA GLN A 242 14.67 1.95 -5.92
C GLN A 242 13.48 0.98 -5.97
N LEU A 243 12.60 1.12 -6.96
CA LEU A 243 11.39 0.29 -7.08
C LEU A 243 11.71 -1.18 -7.31
N ARG A 244 12.73 -1.50 -8.14
CA ARG A 244 13.22 -2.86 -8.33
C ARG A 244 13.80 -3.45 -7.04
N GLY A 245 14.61 -2.68 -6.30
CA GLY A 245 15.14 -3.08 -5.00
C GLY A 245 14.04 -3.38 -3.98
N MET A 246 13.02 -2.52 -3.90
CA MET A 246 11.85 -2.75 -3.05
C MET A 246 11.08 -4.01 -3.47
N MET A 247 10.95 -4.25 -4.77
CA MET A 247 10.29 -5.45 -5.29
C MET A 247 11.02 -6.72 -4.87
N LEU A 248 12.35 -6.74 -5.00
CA LEU A 248 13.20 -7.83 -4.57
C LEU A 248 13.13 -8.05 -3.05
N TYR A 249 13.12 -6.98 -2.24
CA TYR A 249 12.93 -7.08 -0.78
C TYR A 249 11.60 -7.77 -0.45
N HIS A 250 10.49 -7.29 -1.02
CA HIS A 250 9.17 -7.85 -0.75
C HIS A 250 8.98 -9.27 -1.30
N HIS A 251 9.77 -9.69 -2.29
CA HIS A 251 9.81 -11.08 -2.75
C HIS A 251 10.65 -12.01 -1.86
N GLY A 252 11.55 -11.44 -1.04
CA GLY A 252 12.49 -12.16 -0.18
C GLY A 252 13.92 -12.26 -0.71
N SER A 253 14.22 -11.67 -1.88
CA SER A 253 15.56 -11.64 -2.49
C SER A 253 16.42 -10.50 -1.93
N LEU A 254 16.74 -10.58 -0.64
CA LEU A 254 17.38 -9.49 0.13
C LEU A 254 18.75 -9.07 -0.42
N GLN A 255 19.59 -10.03 -0.82
CA GLN A 255 20.94 -9.73 -1.32
C GLN A 255 20.90 -8.93 -2.64
N GLU A 256 20.02 -9.31 -3.57
CA GLU A 256 19.81 -8.58 -4.83
C GLU A 256 19.20 -7.19 -4.57
N ALA A 257 18.29 -7.08 -3.60
CA ALA A 257 17.73 -5.80 -3.17
C ALA A 257 18.82 -4.84 -2.68
N ILE A 258 19.73 -5.32 -1.82
CA ILE A 258 20.89 -4.54 -1.33
C ILE A 258 21.76 -4.07 -2.49
N GLY A 259 21.98 -4.89 -3.53
CA GLY A 259 22.71 -4.49 -4.73
C GLY A 259 22.09 -3.26 -5.42
N ASN A 260 20.77 -3.26 -5.59
CA ASN A 260 20.03 -2.14 -6.18
C ASN A 260 20.09 -0.88 -5.30
N PHE A 261 19.92 -1.02 -3.99
CA PHE A 261 20.01 0.14 -3.08
C PHE A 261 21.41 0.71 -2.98
N LYS A 262 22.46 -0.14 -3.00
CA LYS A 262 23.86 0.32 -3.09
C LYS A 262 24.08 1.13 -4.37
N ARG A 263 23.56 0.66 -5.52
CA ARG A 263 23.66 1.40 -6.78
C ARG A 263 22.89 2.73 -6.73
N CYS A 264 21.69 2.75 -6.17
CA CYS A 264 20.93 3.97 -5.92
C CYS A 264 21.73 4.99 -5.10
N LEU A 265 22.33 4.55 -4.00
CA LEU A 265 23.13 5.41 -3.10
C LEU A 265 24.47 5.85 -3.67
N GLN A 266 25.01 5.16 -4.69
CA GLN A 266 26.16 5.64 -5.45
C GLN A 266 25.81 6.85 -6.32
N LEU A 267 24.56 6.93 -6.80
CA LEU A 267 24.06 8.02 -7.65
C LEU A 267 23.53 9.17 -6.79
N GLU A 268 22.78 8.85 -5.73
CA GLU A 268 22.25 9.81 -4.77
C GLU A 268 22.59 9.39 -3.33
N PRO A 269 23.70 9.86 -2.76
CA PRO A 269 24.16 9.44 -1.43
C PRO A 269 23.21 9.75 -0.26
N TYR A 270 22.31 10.71 -0.44
CA TYR A 270 21.35 11.17 0.56
C TYR A 270 19.91 10.68 0.30
N ASN A 271 19.71 9.74 -0.64
CA ASN A 271 18.38 9.19 -0.92
C ASN A 271 17.86 8.38 0.28
N GLU A 272 16.89 8.96 1.01
CA GLU A 272 16.36 8.40 2.25
C GLU A 272 15.74 7.01 2.07
N VAL A 273 15.00 6.80 0.98
CA VAL A 273 14.31 5.52 0.74
C VAL A 273 15.30 4.40 0.48
N CYS A 274 16.29 4.64 -0.39
CA CYS A 274 17.33 3.64 -0.64
C CYS A 274 18.17 3.36 0.60
N GLN A 275 18.44 4.38 1.42
CA GLN A 275 19.19 4.25 2.66
C GLN A 275 18.41 3.46 3.71
N TYR A 276 17.12 3.74 3.89
CA TYR A 276 16.21 3.01 4.76
C TYR A 276 16.09 1.54 4.35
N MET A 277 15.75 1.28 3.08
CA MET A 277 15.53 -0.07 2.57
C MET A 277 16.81 -0.91 2.53
N LYS A 278 17.99 -0.28 2.34
CA LYS A 278 19.29 -0.94 2.53
C LYS A 278 19.46 -1.39 3.98
N GLY A 279 19.21 -0.49 4.94
CA GLY A 279 19.32 -0.80 6.36
C GLY A 279 18.36 -1.93 6.78
N LEU A 280 17.11 -1.84 6.34
CA LEU A 280 16.10 -2.86 6.57
C LEU A 280 16.49 -4.23 5.99
N SER A 281 16.98 -4.27 4.75
CA SER A 281 17.48 -5.50 4.12
C SER A 281 18.62 -6.14 4.91
N HIS A 282 19.57 -5.33 5.39
CA HIS A 282 20.68 -5.82 6.23
C HIS A 282 20.18 -6.41 7.55
N VAL A 283 19.22 -5.78 8.23
CA VAL A 283 18.64 -6.29 9.48
C VAL A 283 17.87 -7.58 9.25
N ALA A 284 17.09 -7.67 8.17
CA ALA A 284 16.43 -8.92 7.79
C ALA A 284 17.44 -10.04 7.50
N MET A 285 18.63 -9.69 7.01
CA MET A 285 19.76 -10.62 6.85
C MET A 285 20.52 -10.94 8.16
N GLY A 286 20.23 -10.24 9.26
CA GLY A 286 20.96 -10.34 10.53
C GLY A 286 22.33 -9.64 10.53
N GLN A 287 22.57 -8.73 9.59
CA GLN A 287 23.75 -7.88 9.47
C GLN A 287 23.50 -6.54 10.19
N PHE A 288 23.47 -6.56 11.52
CA PHE A 288 23.00 -5.44 12.32
C PHE A 288 23.94 -4.24 12.28
N TYR A 289 25.25 -4.44 12.12
CA TYR A 289 26.19 -3.32 12.02
C TYR A 289 25.90 -2.42 10.81
N GLU A 290 25.83 -3.01 9.62
CA GLU A 290 25.52 -2.25 8.40
C GLU A 290 24.06 -1.75 8.39
N GLY A 291 23.15 -2.49 9.02
CA GLY A 291 21.76 -2.10 9.22
C GLY A 291 21.61 -0.81 10.04
N ILE A 292 22.14 -0.80 11.26
CA ILE A 292 22.09 0.34 12.19
C ILE A 292 22.84 1.54 11.63
N LYS A 293 24.03 1.32 11.06
CA LYS A 293 24.78 2.37 10.36
C LYS A 293 23.95 3.03 9.26
N ALA A 294 23.17 2.23 8.53
CA ALA A 294 22.33 2.78 7.47
C ALA A 294 21.15 3.59 8.02
N GLN A 295 20.50 3.08 9.07
CA GLN A 295 19.38 3.75 9.76
C GLN A 295 19.80 5.07 10.42
N THR A 296 20.95 5.08 11.10
CA THR A 296 21.51 6.29 11.72
C THR A 296 21.73 7.39 10.68
N LYS A 297 22.16 7.06 9.45
CA LYS A 297 22.28 8.06 8.38
C LYS A 297 20.94 8.69 7.98
N VAL A 298 19.84 7.93 7.97
CA VAL A 298 18.50 8.48 7.73
C VAL A 298 18.09 9.39 8.88
N MET A 299 18.38 8.99 10.12
CA MET A 299 18.06 9.80 11.30
C MET A 299 18.82 11.14 11.36
N LEU A 300 20.01 11.22 10.76
CA LEU A 300 20.80 12.45 10.70
C LEU A 300 20.27 13.46 9.67
N ASN A 301 19.44 13.02 8.71
CA ASN A 301 18.80 13.88 7.74
C ASN A 301 17.51 14.46 8.33
N ASP A 302 17.62 15.30 9.35
CA ASP A 302 16.45 15.91 9.99
C ASP A 302 15.67 16.79 9.00
N PRO A 303 14.33 16.65 8.90
CA PRO A 303 13.50 17.52 8.09
C PRO A 303 13.67 18.98 8.52
N LEU A 304 13.78 19.89 7.56
CA LEU A 304 13.84 21.32 7.83
C LEU A 304 12.57 21.80 8.54
N LEU A 305 12.68 22.88 9.31
CA LEU A 305 11.56 23.44 10.07
C LEU A 305 10.39 23.80 9.12
N GLY A 306 9.22 23.20 9.34
CA GLY A 306 8.04 23.35 8.48
C GLY A 306 7.92 22.33 7.34
N GLN A 307 8.93 21.49 7.11
CA GLN A 307 8.86 20.37 6.17
C GLN A 307 8.21 19.15 6.84
N LYS A 308 7.26 18.51 6.15
CA LYS A 308 6.68 17.25 6.61
C LYS A 308 7.73 16.14 6.50
N ALA A 309 8.00 15.46 7.62
CA ALA A 309 8.89 14.30 7.65
C ALA A 309 8.45 13.21 6.66
N SER A 310 9.42 12.57 6.00
CA SER A 310 9.16 11.40 5.14
C SER A 310 8.66 10.21 5.98
N SER A 311 7.96 9.27 5.33
CA SER A 311 7.49 8.04 5.99
C SER A 311 8.67 7.23 6.54
N GLU A 312 9.77 7.18 5.78
CA GLU A 312 11.00 6.48 6.12
C GLU A 312 11.65 7.09 7.36
N TYR A 313 11.70 8.43 7.45
CA TYR A 313 12.20 9.12 8.64
C TYR A 313 11.33 8.83 9.88
N LEU A 314 10.00 8.76 9.74
CA LEU A 314 9.12 8.43 10.87
C LEU A 314 9.36 7.00 11.38
N LYS A 315 9.65 6.06 10.48
CA LYS A 315 9.82 4.64 10.82
C LYS A 315 11.22 4.28 11.31
N VAL A 316 12.25 4.98 10.83
CA VAL A 316 13.65 4.53 11.00
C VAL A 316 14.09 4.44 12.45
N LYS A 317 13.56 5.29 13.34
CA LYS A 317 13.84 5.23 14.77
C LYS A 317 13.33 3.92 15.39
N TYR A 318 12.10 3.50 15.06
CA TYR A 318 11.57 2.21 15.52
C TYR A 318 12.39 1.04 14.97
N LEU A 319 12.74 1.09 13.68
CA LEU A 319 13.53 0.05 13.06
C LEU A 319 14.92 -0.06 13.71
N ARG A 320 15.58 1.06 14.03
CA ARG A 320 16.87 1.06 14.73
C ARG A 320 16.80 0.43 16.10
N GLU A 321 15.85 0.87 16.92
CA GLU A 321 15.71 0.33 18.28
C GLU A 321 15.32 -1.14 18.26
N TYR A 322 14.46 -1.55 17.33
CA TYR A 322 14.13 -2.96 17.14
C TYR A 322 15.33 -3.78 16.62
N SER A 323 16.19 -3.20 15.78
CA SER A 323 17.43 -3.84 15.31
C SER A 323 18.41 -4.07 16.45
N ARG A 324 18.54 -3.10 17.36
CA ARG A 324 19.37 -3.20 18.58
C ARG A 324 18.85 -4.28 19.52
N TYR A 325 17.55 -4.30 19.75
CA TYR A 325 16.88 -5.33 20.53
C TYR A 325 17.09 -6.73 19.92
N LEU A 326 16.92 -6.89 18.60
CA LEU A 326 17.17 -8.16 17.93
C LEU A 326 18.64 -8.60 18.04
N HIS A 327 19.58 -7.66 17.92
CA HIS A 327 21.01 -7.95 18.09
C HIS A 327 21.31 -8.45 19.51
N SER A 328 20.79 -7.79 20.56
CA SER A 328 21.06 -8.21 21.94
C SER A 328 20.46 -9.58 22.30
N HIS A 329 19.47 -10.06 21.54
CA HIS A 329 18.80 -11.36 21.75
C HIS A 329 19.22 -12.42 20.73
N LEU A 330 20.22 -12.15 19.90
CA LEU A 330 20.56 -13.01 18.75
C LEU A 330 20.97 -14.43 19.17
N ASP A 331 21.77 -14.54 20.23
CA ASP A 331 22.35 -15.78 20.74
C ASP A 331 21.59 -16.37 21.95
N ILE A 332 20.42 -15.81 22.26
CA ILE A 332 19.56 -16.25 23.38
C ILE A 332 18.54 -17.28 22.86
N PRO A 333 18.10 -18.27 23.67
CA PRO A 333 17.03 -19.18 23.28
C PRO A 333 15.75 -18.45 22.83
N VAL A 334 15.12 -18.91 21.75
CA VAL A 334 13.88 -18.32 21.19
C VAL A 334 12.72 -18.32 22.20
N ALA A 335 12.77 -19.21 23.21
CA ALA A 335 11.81 -19.23 24.30
C ALA A 335 11.83 -17.93 25.14
N GLU A 336 12.99 -17.29 25.27
CA GLU A 336 13.20 -16.07 26.06
C GLU A 336 12.94 -14.79 25.25
N TYR A 337 12.95 -14.87 23.92
CA TYR A 337 12.62 -13.75 23.04
C TYR A 337 11.13 -13.35 23.19
N ASN A 338 10.85 -12.18 23.77
CA ASN A 338 9.49 -11.70 24.02
C ASN A 338 9.31 -10.18 23.86
N VAL A 339 9.27 -9.72 22.61
CA VAL A 339 9.08 -8.30 22.25
C VAL A 339 7.89 -7.64 22.92
N ASP A 340 6.80 -8.39 23.17
CA ASP A 340 5.62 -7.80 23.77
C ASP A 340 5.79 -7.48 25.27
N GLN A 341 6.68 -8.18 25.97
CA GLN A 341 7.03 -7.87 27.36
C GLN A 341 8.23 -6.93 27.44
N ASP A 342 9.22 -7.14 26.58
CA ASP A 342 10.52 -6.50 26.69
C ASP A 342 10.52 -5.06 26.16
N LEU A 343 9.69 -4.75 25.15
CA LEU A 343 9.62 -3.39 24.62
C LEU A 343 8.56 -2.51 25.32
N PRO A 344 8.86 -1.21 25.57
CA PRO A 344 7.92 -0.30 26.22
C PRO A 344 6.57 -0.21 25.51
N GLY A 345 5.48 -0.16 26.28
CA GLY A 345 4.12 -0.10 25.73
C GLY A 345 3.88 1.11 24.82
N ASN A 346 4.42 2.29 25.16
CA ASN A 346 4.32 3.48 24.33
C ASN A 346 5.07 3.32 22.99
N PHE A 347 6.25 2.71 23.00
CA PHE A 347 6.99 2.37 21.78
C PHE A 347 6.16 1.50 20.85
N LYS A 348 5.64 0.38 21.37
CA LYS A 348 4.80 -0.57 20.63
C LYS A 348 3.56 0.11 20.02
N ASN A 349 2.86 0.94 20.79
CA ASN A 349 1.67 1.64 20.34
C ASN A 349 1.95 2.65 19.22
N HIS A 350 3.02 3.44 19.33
CA HIS A 350 3.35 4.43 18.30
C HIS A 350 3.88 3.76 17.03
N TRP A 351 4.68 2.70 17.17
CA TRP A 351 5.17 1.91 16.04
C TRP A 351 4.03 1.26 15.26
N ALA A 352 3.10 0.59 15.94
CA ALA A 352 1.94 -0.06 15.31
C ALA A 352 1.03 0.93 14.55
N LYS A 353 0.97 2.19 15.01
CA LYS A 353 0.17 3.27 14.41
C LYS A 353 0.95 4.15 13.44
N ASN A 354 2.24 3.87 13.23
CA ASN A 354 3.15 4.69 12.41
C ASN A 354 3.17 6.18 12.82
N LEU A 355 3.16 6.44 14.13
CA LEU A 355 3.20 7.80 14.68
C LEU A 355 4.65 8.30 14.78
N PRO A 356 4.88 9.63 14.75
CA PRO A 356 6.20 10.19 15.04
C PRO A 356 6.78 9.67 16.34
N PHE A 357 8.10 9.42 16.34
CA PHE A 357 8.84 8.96 17.51
C PHE A 357 9.03 10.12 18.50
N LEU A 358 7.99 10.42 19.27
CA LEU A 358 7.93 11.47 20.29
C LEU A 358 7.57 10.84 21.64
N ILE A 359 8.46 9.99 22.13
CA ILE A 359 8.28 9.24 23.37
C ILE A 359 9.19 9.87 24.42
N GLU A 360 8.59 10.52 25.41
CA GLU A 360 9.29 11.04 26.59
C GLU A 360 9.86 9.88 27.41
N ASP A 361 11.05 10.09 27.99
CA ASP A 361 11.75 9.12 28.85
C ASP A 361 12.02 7.74 28.20
N TYR A 362 12.16 7.68 26.87
CA TYR A 362 12.53 6.45 26.19
C TYR A 362 14.00 6.10 26.41
N GLU A 363 14.26 4.96 27.07
CA GLU A 363 15.59 4.38 27.15
C GLU A 363 15.93 3.60 25.88
N GLU A 364 17.05 3.97 25.25
CA GLU A 364 17.53 3.27 24.07
C GLU A 364 17.86 1.80 24.37
N GLN A 365 17.57 0.92 23.42
CA GLN A 365 17.91 -0.50 23.52
C GLN A 365 19.43 -0.70 23.62
N PRO A 366 19.95 -1.83 24.11
CA PRO A 366 21.39 -2.06 24.17
C PRO A 366 22.07 -1.82 22.82
N GLY A 367 23.19 -1.09 22.81
CA GLY A 367 23.99 -0.89 21.61
C GLY A 367 24.58 -2.21 21.08
N LEU A 368 25.19 -2.17 19.90
CA LEU A 368 25.87 -3.35 19.34
C LEU A 368 26.98 -3.83 20.27
N GLN A 369 26.82 -5.04 20.80
CA GLN A 369 27.79 -5.67 21.68
C GLN A 369 28.91 -6.36 20.89
N PRO A 370 30.21 -6.08 21.16
CA PRO A 370 31.32 -6.66 20.40
C PRO A 370 31.40 -8.19 20.43
N HIS A 371 30.86 -8.82 21.48
CA HIS A 371 30.86 -10.27 21.64
C HIS A 371 29.74 -10.97 20.84
N ILE A 372 28.69 -10.25 20.45
CA ILE A 372 27.59 -10.78 19.63
C ILE A 372 27.89 -10.47 18.16
N LYS A 373 28.25 -11.50 17.40
CA LYS A 373 28.57 -11.35 15.97
C LYS A 373 27.31 -11.26 15.12
N ASP A 374 27.37 -10.54 14.01
CA ASP A 374 26.31 -10.56 13.00
C ASP A 374 26.07 -11.99 12.46
N VAL A 375 24.89 -12.21 11.88
CA VAL A 375 24.50 -13.49 11.29
C VAL A 375 25.30 -13.74 10.01
N LEU A 376 25.84 -14.95 9.87
CA LEU A 376 26.56 -15.36 8.67
C LEU A 376 25.60 -16.05 7.69
N PRO A 377 25.72 -15.79 6.38
CA PRO A 377 24.96 -16.53 5.39
C PRO A 377 25.27 -18.03 5.45
N GLN A 378 24.22 -18.86 5.50
CA GLN A 378 24.34 -20.32 5.44
C GLN A 378 24.02 -20.81 4.03
N ASN A 379 24.84 -21.74 3.52
CA ASN A 379 24.52 -22.43 2.27
C ASN A 379 23.49 -23.53 2.58
N PHE A 380 22.59 -23.81 1.62
CA PHE A 380 21.66 -24.92 1.74
C PHE A 380 22.40 -26.26 1.93
N ASP A 381 23.50 -26.46 1.20
CA ASP A 381 24.28 -27.70 1.22
C ASP A 381 25.01 -27.95 2.55
N SER A 382 25.19 -26.93 3.39
CA SER A 382 25.85 -27.12 4.70
C SER A 382 24.93 -27.71 5.77
N TYR A 383 23.62 -27.74 5.53
CA TYR A 383 22.67 -28.40 6.44
C TYR A 383 22.69 -29.92 6.25
N SER A 384 22.35 -30.67 7.31
CA SER A 384 22.17 -32.13 7.19
C SER A 384 21.01 -32.47 6.26
N SER A 385 20.98 -33.70 5.74
CA SER A 385 19.90 -34.18 4.86
C SER A 385 18.51 -34.01 5.47
N GLU A 386 18.39 -34.21 6.78
CA GLU A 386 17.13 -34.09 7.53
C GLU A 386 16.67 -32.63 7.60
N VAL A 387 17.61 -31.70 7.81
CA VAL A 387 17.31 -30.27 7.88
C VAL A 387 17.01 -29.70 6.49
N GLN A 388 17.72 -30.15 5.45
CA GLN A 388 17.38 -29.80 4.06
C GLN A 388 15.95 -30.23 3.71
N LYS A 389 15.56 -31.45 4.10
CA LYS A 389 14.18 -31.94 3.93
C LYS A 389 13.18 -31.11 4.73
N LEU A 390 13.53 -30.71 5.96
CA LEU A 390 12.71 -29.81 6.78
C LEU A 390 12.47 -28.47 6.08
N ILE A 391 13.53 -27.84 5.56
CA ILE A 391 13.46 -26.55 4.85
C ILE A 391 12.56 -26.68 3.61
N CYS A 392 12.75 -27.70 2.77
CA CYS A 392 11.92 -27.89 1.59
C CYS A 392 10.44 -28.16 1.93
N THR A 393 10.19 -28.88 3.02
CA THR A 393 8.83 -29.12 3.50
C THR A 393 8.19 -27.81 3.98
N ALA A 394 8.93 -26.99 4.72
CA ALA A 394 8.47 -25.67 5.13
C ALA A 394 8.16 -24.75 3.94
N ASP A 395 9.05 -24.66 2.96
CA ASP A 395 8.82 -23.84 1.76
C ASP A 395 7.55 -24.26 1.01
N HIS A 396 7.31 -25.57 0.90
CA HIS A 396 6.09 -26.10 0.31
C HIS A 396 4.83 -25.73 1.10
N LEU A 397 4.82 -25.98 2.41
CA LEU A 397 3.68 -25.68 3.28
C LEU A 397 3.37 -24.18 3.31
N GLY A 398 4.40 -23.35 3.38
CA GLY A 398 4.27 -21.89 3.33
C GLY A 398 3.67 -21.39 2.02
N ALA A 399 4.06 -21.98 0.88
CA ALA A 399 3.53 -21.61 -0.43
C ALA A 399 2.02 -21.91 -0.57
N LEU A 400 1.48 -22.91 0.15
CA LEU A 400 0.04 -23.17 0.17
C LEU A 400 -0.78 -22.05 0.83
N MET A 401 -0.13 -21.22 1.67
CA MET A 401 -0.75 -20.07 2.33
C MET A 401 -0.76 -18.80 1.46
N GLN A 402 -0.17 -18.85 0.27
CA GLN A 402 -0.15 -17.71 -0.65
C GLN A 402 -1.57 -17.44 -1.17
N TYR A 403 -2.05 -16.21 -0.99
CA TYR A 403 -3.27 -15.77 -1.62
C TYR A 403 -3.13 -15.70 -3.14
N ASP A 404 -4.04 -16.36 -3.86
CA ASP A 404 -4.24 -16.22 -5.30
C ASP A 404 -5.25 -15.10 -5.58
N THR A 405 -4.85 -13.87 -5.27
CA THR A 405 -5.68 -12.69 -5.55
C THR A 405 -4.78 -11.47 -5.82
N PRO A 406 -5.23 -10.54 -6.69
CA PRO A 406 -4.48 -9.33 -6.96
C PRO A 406 -4.03 -8.57 -5.71
N GLY A 407 -2.82 -8.03 -5.75
CA GLY A 407 -2.24 -7.19 -4.71
C GLY A 407 -1.54 -7.92 -3.57
N PHE A 408 -1.45 -9.25 -3.63
CA PHE A 408 -0.63 -10.04 -2.71
C PHE A 408 0.61 -10.58 -3.42
N LEU A 409 1.76 -9.99 -3.12
CA LEU A 409 3.03 -10.43 -3.66
C LEU A 409 3.54 -11.67 -2.91
N PRO A 410 3.99 -12.73 -3.61
CA PRO A 410 4.64 -13.86 -2.96
C PRO A 410 5.97 -13.45 -2.33
N ASN A 411 6.18 -13.84 -1.09
CA ASN A 411 7.41 -13.60 -0.34
C ASN A 411 7.98 -14.92 0.17
N ARG A 412 9.12 -15.34 -0.41
CA ARG A 412 9.74 -16.64 -0.12
C ARG A 412 10.17 -16.75 1.35
N ARG A 413 10.66 -15.66 1.94
CA ARG A 413 11.10 -15.60 3.34
C ARG A 413 9.91 -15.81 4.29
N ILE A 414 8.78 -15.18 3.99
CA ILE A 414 7.53 -15.37 4.76
C ILE A 414 6.98 -16.78 4.55
N HIS A 415 6.98 -17.31 3.33
CA HIS A 415 6.56 -18.70 3.08
C HIS A 415 7.36 -19.67 3.95
N ARG A 416 8.69 -19.58 3.93
CA ARG A 416 9.52 -20.43 4.79
C ARG A 416 9.20 -20.26 6.27
N ALA A 417 9.12 -19.02 6.74
CA ALA A 417 8.83 -18.73 8.15
C ALA A 417 7.51 -19.38 8.58
N MET A 418 6.46 -19.25 7.78
CA MET A 418 5.15 -19.78 8.13
C MET A 418 5.05 -21.29 7.94
N GLY A 419 5.82 -21.87 7.02
CA GLY A 419 5.98 -23.32 6.92
C GLY A 419 6.71 -23.94 8.10
N LEU A 420 7.79 -23.30 8.58
CA LEU A 420 8.49 -23.70 9.80
C LEU A 420 7.58 -23.55 11.03
N ALA A 421 6.83 -22.45 11.11
CA ALA A 421 5.82 -22.27 12.15
C ALA A 421 4.76 -23.39 12.15
N THR A 422 4.23 -23.77 10.97
CA THR A 422 3.30 -24.88 10.83
C THR A 422 3.87 -26.19 11.38
N LEU A 423 5.10 -26.52 11.02
CA LEU A 423 5.78 -27.73 11.48
C LEU A 423 6.06 -27.69 12.99
N GLU A 424 6.44 -26.54 13.52
CA GLU A 424 6.68 -26.36 14.96
C GLU A 424 5.38 -26.44 15.77
N VAL A 425 4.28 -25.83 15.28
CA VAL A 425 2.94 -25.95 15.89
C VAL A 425 2.48 -27.41 15.87
N MET A 426 2.66 -28.12 14.75
CA MET A 426 2.37 -29.56 14.65
C MET A 426 3.12 -30.34 15.74
N GLN A 427 4.44 -30.14 15.85
CA GLN A 427 5.28 -30.83 16.83
C GLN A 427 4.89 -30.48 18.28
N ALA A 428 4.60 -29.22 18.56
CA ALA A 428 4.18 -28.74 19.88
C ALA A 428 2.82 -29.31 20.31
N MET A 429 1.85 -29.35 19.40
CA MET A 429 0.52 -29.91 19.66
C MET A 429 0.56 -31.42 19.84
N HIS A 430 1.31 -32.13 18.99
CA HIS A 430 1.48 -33.57 19.10
C HIS A 430 2.08 -33.95 20.48
N ARG A 431 3.13 -33.25 20.93
CA ARG A 431 3.71 -33.42 22.28
C ARG A 431 2.71 -33.13 23.40
N THR A 432 1.87 -32.11 23.23
CA THR A 432 0.86 -31.72 24.22
C THR A 432 -0.25 -32.78 24.36
N TRP A 433 -0.68 -33.37 23.25
CA TRP A 433 -1.67 -34.44 23.24
C TRP A 433 -1.09 -35.80 23.69
N SER A 434 0.20 -36.03 23.52
CA SER A 434 0.89 -37.24 24.00
C SER A 434 1.28 -37.20 25.50
N ASN A 435 0.61 -36.38 26.31
CA ASN A 435 0.81 -36.20 27.76
C ASN A 435 2.11 -35.48 28.22
N SER A 436 2.69 -34.60 27.40
CA SER A 436 3.81 -33.75 27.85
C SER A 436 3.32 -32.39 28.38
N LYS A 437 3.92 -31.92 29.48
CA LYS A 437 3.81 -30.52 29.91
C LYS A 437 4.84 -29.69 29.13
N VAL A 438 4.51 -28.44 28.79
CA VAL A 438 5.40 -27.51 28.11
C VAL A 438 6.14 -26.65 29.15
N ARG A 439 7.42 -26.35 28.91
CA ARG A 439 8.18 -25.43 29.75
C ARG A 439 8.12 -24.02 29.16
N VAL A 440 7.49 -23.10 29.88
CA VAL A 440 7.38 -21.68 29.49
C VAL A 440 7.96 -20.84 30.63
N ASN A 441 8.90 -19.95 30.32
CA ASN A 441 9.60 -19.09 31.29
C ASN A 441 10.13 -19.87 32.51
N GLY A 442 10.75 -21.03 32.25
CA GLY A 442 11.30 -21.91 33.28
C GLY A 442 10.28 -22.77 34.04
N LYS A 443 8.96 -22.52 33.92
CA LYS A 443 7.90 -23.27 34.59
C LYS A 443 7.24 -24.30 33.67
N THR A 444 7.03 -25.50 34.18
CA THR A 444 6.40 -26.60 33.44
C THR A 444 4.88 -26.56 33.64
N ARG A 445 4.14 -26.15 32.61
CA ARG A 445 2.67 -26.02 32.62
C ARG A 445 2.04 -26.66 31.37
N GLN A 446 0.72 -26.80 31.35
CA GLN A 446 0.03 -27.17 30.12
C GLN A 446 0.11 -26.02 29.12
N MET A 447 0.35 -26.35 27.85
CA MET A 447 0.30 -25.40 26.74
C MET A 447 -1.07 -24.72 26.72
N GLN A 448 -1.09 -23.41 26.54
CA GLN A 448 -2.30 -22.63 26.33
C GLN A 448 -2.47 -22.31 24.84
N TRP A 449 -3.67 -21.91 24.44
CA TRP A 449 -3.92 -21.48 23.06
C TRP A 449 -2.94 -20.37 22.65
N ARG A 450 -2.62 -19.42 23.55
CA ARG A 450 -1.69 -18.33 23.24
C ARG A 450 -0.29 -18.83 22.92
N ASP A 451 0.21 -19.83 23.65
CA ASP A 451 1.54 -20.41 23.40
C ASP A 451 1.61 -21.00 21.98
N MET A 452 0.50 -21.54 21.47
CA MET A 452 0.39 -22.12 20.12
C MET A 452 0.48 -21.05 19.03
N PHE A 453 -0.23 -19.93 19.20
CA PHE A 453 -0.13 -18.82 18.25
C PHE A 453 1.21 -18.10 18.37
N ASP A 454 1.80 -18.04 19.56
CA ASP A 454 3.06 -17.34 19.79
C ASP A 454 4.23 -17.94 19.00
N ILE A 455 4.22 -19.27 18.78
CA ILE A 455 5.16 -19.95 17.86
C ILE A 455 5.11 -19.30 16.48
N ALA A 456 3.91 -19.19 15.89
CA ALA A 456 3.73 -18.60 14.56
C ALA A 456 3.99 -17.08 14.55
N VAL A 457 3.65 -16.37 15.63
CA VAL A 457 3.95 -14.93 15.78
C VAL A 457 5.45 -14.68 15.77
N LYS A 458 6.25 -15.48 16.50
CA LYS A 458 7.71 -15.34 16.55
C LYS A 458 8.36 -15.49 15.17
N TRP A 459 7.99 -16.54 14.43
CA TRP A 459 8.44 -16.73 13.05
C TRP A 459 8.03 -15.56 12.16
N ARG A 460 6.76 -15.15 12.21
CA ARG A 460 6.25 -14.04 11.40
C ARG A 460 6.98 -12.72 11.71
N ARG A 461 7.28 -12.46 12.98
CA ARG A 461 7.93 -11.24 13.46
C ARG A 461 9.40 -11.15 13.04
N ILE A 462 10.15 -12.26 13.12
CA ILE A 462 11.54 -12.34 12.67
C ILE A 462 11.64 -12.30 11.13
N ALA A 463 10.60 -12.78 10.44
CA ALA A 463 10.54 -12.84 8.98
C ALA A 463 10.37 -11.48 8.27
N ASP A 464 9.95 -10.41 8.94
CA ASP A 464 9.95 -9.05 8.38
C ASP A 464 10.09 -8.01 9.50
N PRO A 465 11.30 -7.52 9.79
CA PRO A 465 11.55 -6.62 10.91
C PRO A 465 10.95 -5.22 10.72
N ASP A 466 10.46 -4.87 9.52
CA ASP A 466 9.75 -3.61 9.27
C ASP A 466 8.35 -3.59 9.90
N GLN A 467 7.72 -4.77 10.01
CA GLN A 467 6.33 -4.89 10.41
C GLN A 467 6.18 -5.20 11.91
N PRO A 468 5.57 -4.31 12.71
CA PRO A 468 5.25 -4.60 14.09
C PRO A 468 4.12 -5.62 14.15
N VAL A 469 4.46 -6.88 14.40
CA VAL A 469 3.50 -7.97 14.69
C VAL A 469 3.43 -8.09 16.21
N LEU A 470 2.45 -7.44 16.83
CA LEU A 470 2.35 -7.27 18.28
C LEU A 470 0.96 -7.66 18.77
N TRP A 471 0.88 -8.24 19.96
CA TRP A 471 -0.38 -8.56 20.62
C TRP A 471 -1.07 -7.28 21.09
N LEU A 472 -2.26 -6.99 20.56
CA LEU A 472 -2.98 -5.75 20.82
C LEU A 472 -3.45 -5.63 22.28
N ASP A 473 -3.75 -6.75 22.92
CA ASP A 473 -4.15 -6.79 24.33
C ASP A 473 -3.00 -6.50 25.31
N GLN A 474 -1.76 -6.47 24.82
CA GLN A 474 -0.56 -6.08 25.58
C GLN A 474 -0.11 -4.64 25.29
N MET A 475 -0.99 -3.85 24.65
CA MET A 475 -0.80 -2.40 24.44
C MET A 475 -1.21 -1.60 25.68
N PRO A 476 -0.75 -0.34 25.84
CA PRO A 476 -1.15 0.51 26.96
C PRO A 476 -2.67 0.65 27.10
N ALA A 477 -3.18 0.66 28.34
CA ALA A 477 -4.62 0.72 28.62
C ALA A 477 -5.33 1.90 27.93
N ARG A 478 -4.68 3.07 27.83
CA ARG A 478 -5.22 4.25 27.12
C ARG A 478 -5.50 3.98 25.63
N SER A 479 -4.73 3.08 25.01
CA SER A 479 -4.95 2.67 23.62
C SER A 479 -6.15 1.74 23.48
N LEU A 480 -6.38 0.86 24.47
CA LEU A 480 -7.53 -0.04 24.49
C LEU A 480 -8.82 0.69 24.87
N SER A 481 -8.75 1.71 25.75
CA SER A 481 -9.91 2.51 26.16
C SER A 481 -10.46 3.39 25.04
N ARG A 482 -9.60 3.84 24.11
CA ARG A 482 -10.01 4.54 22.88
C ARG A 482 -10.31 3.61 21.71
N GLY A 483 -10.07 2.30 21.87
CA GLY A 483 -10.06 1.30 20.81
C GLY A 483 -8.75 1.32 20.01
N PHE A 484 -8.09 0.16 19.89
CA PHE A 484 -7.20 -0.07 18.76
C PHE A 484 -8.05 -0.62 17.63
N ASN A 485 -8.12 0.11 16.52
CA ASN A 485 -8.98 -0.27 15.41
C ASN A 485 -8.11 -0.76 14.25
N ASN A 486 -8.33 -2.01 13.86
CA ASN A 486 -7.83 -2.48 12.58
C ASN A 486 -8.72 -1.92 11.48
N HIS A 487 -8.22 -0.90 10.76
CA HIS A 487 -8.95 -0.23 9.69
C HIS A 487 -8.54 -0.79 8.33
N ILE A 488 -9.46 -1.50 7.67
CA ILE A 488 -9.31 -1.97 6.30
C ILE A 488 -10.10 -1.05 5.38
N ASN A 489 -9.41 -0.16 4.69
CA ASN A 489 -10.05 0.69 3.67
C ASN A 489 -10.24 -0.13 2.39
N LEU A 490 -11.50 -0.33 2.02
CA LEU A 490 -11.92 -0.92 0.76
C LEU A 490 -11.94 0.15 -0.34
N ILE A 491 -12.53 1.31 -0.03
CA ILE A 491 -12.48 2.53 -0.86
C ILE A 491 -12.13 3.71 0.04
N ARG A 492 -11.20 4.57 -0.40
CA ARG A 492 -10.86 5.82 0.29
C ARG A 492 -10.74 6.96 -0.72
N GLY A 493 -11.66 7.91 -0.66
CA GLY A 493 -11.81 8.94 -1.67
C GLY A 493 -12.17 8.30 -3.01
N GLN A 494 -11.24 8.41 -3.96
CA GLN A 494 -11.36 7.84 -5.31
C GLN A 494 -10.52 6.56 -5.48
N ILE A 495 -9.87 6.08 -4.41
CA ILE A 495 -8.90 4.97 -4.43
C ILE A 495 -9.57 3.66 -4.02
N ILE A 496 -9.52 2.67 -4.90
CA ILE A 496 -10.05 1.32 -4.67
C ILE A 496 -8.92 0.38 -4.24
N ASN A 497 -9.15 -0.37 -3.16
CA ASN A 497 -8.22 -1.38 -2.72
C ASN A 497 -8.44 -2.70 -3.46
N ILE A 498 -7.58 -2.98 -4.44
CA ILE A 498 -7.74 -4.13 -5.33
C ILE A 498 -7.68 -5.49 -4.62
N ARG A 499 -7.04 -5.56 -3.45
CA ARG A 499 -6.90 -6.80 -2.65
C ARG A 499 -8.25 -7.38 -2.22
N TYR A 500 -9.23 -6.50 -2.02
CA TYR A 500 -10.55 -6.86 -1.49
C TYR A 500 -11.64 -6.74 -2.55
N LEU A 501 -11.30 -6.43 -3.80
CA LEU A 501 -12.26 -6.18 -4.87
C LEU A 501 -13.23 -7.37 -5.07
N ALA A 502 -12.73 -8.60 -4.94
CA ALA A 502 -13.56 -9.82 -5.05
C ALA A 502 -14.60 -9.99 -3.93
N TYR A 503 -14.45 -9.25 -2.82
CA TYR A 503 -15.38 -9.27 -1.70
C TYR A 503 -16.40 -8.12 -1.75
N PHE A 504 -16.28 -7.18 -2.69
CA PHE A 504 -17.16 -6.03 -2.74
C PHE A 504 -18.62 -6.47 -2.90
N ASP A 505 -18.91 -7.42 -3.78
CA ASP A 505 -20.27 -7.93 -3.99
C ASP A 505 -20.83 -8.60 -2.72
N ASN A 506 -20.05 -9.48 -2.08
CA ASN A 506 -20.48 -10.15 -0.83
C ASN A 506 -20.74 -9.16 0.31
N ILE A 507 -19.89 -8.13 0.44
CA ILE A 507 -20.05 -7.11 1.47
C ILE A 507 -21.23 -6.20 1.11
N LEU A 508 -21.42 -5.88 -0.17
CA LEU A 508 -22.54 -5.08 -0.68
C LEU A 508 -23.88 -5.77 -0.41
N ASP A 509 -23.98 -7.07 -0.67
CA ASP A 509 -25.16 -7.87 -0.36
C ASP A 509 -25.43 -7.91 1.15
N PHE A 510 -24.39 -8.11 1.96
CA PHE A 510 -24.52 -8.03 3.42
C PHE A 510 -25.03 -6.65 3.89
N ILE A 511 -24.55 -5.56 3.28
CA ILE A 511 -25.01 -4.19 3.58
C ILE A 511 -26.48 -4.02 3.20
N LYS A 512 -26.89 -4.47 2.00
CA LYS A 512 -28.28 -4.41 1.53
C LYS A 512 -29.21 -5.10 2.52
N ASP A 513 -28.86 -6.31 2.95
CA ASP A 513 -29.64 -7.06 3.95
C ASP A 513 -29.76 -6.30 5.27
N ARG A 514 -28.67 -5.68 5.74
CA ARG A 514 -28.66 -4.94 7.01
C ARG A 514 -29.43 -3.63 6.93
N ILE A 515 -29.41 -2.94 5.79
CA ILE A 515 -30.28 -1.79 5.54
C ILE A 515 -31.75 -2.22 5.61
N LEU A 516 -32.12 -3.34 4.98
CA LEU A 516 -33.50 -3.85 5.02
C LEU A 516 -33.94 -4.20 6.45
N VAL A 517 -33.08 -4.84 7.25
CA VAL A 517 -33.36 -5.15 8.67
C VAL A 517 -33.57 -3.87 9.48
N TYR A 518 -32.72 -2.86 9.29
CA TYR A 518 -32.85 -1.58 9.97
C TYR A 518 -34.16 -0.87 9.61
N HIS A 519 -34.50 -0.78 8.32
CA HIS A 519 -35.75 -0.16 7.88
C HIS A 519 -36.98 -0.95 8.31
N GLY A 520 -36.91 -2.28 8.36
CA GLY A 520 -37.98 -3.12 8.90
C GLY A 520 -38.28 -2.80 10.36
N ALA A 521 -37.25 -2.52 11.17
CA ALA A 521 -37.40 -2.20 12.58
C ALA A 521 -37.85 -0.76 12.86
N TYR A 522 -37.33 0.23 12.11
CA TYR A 522 -37.49 1.66 12.44
C TYR A 522 -38.38 2.45 11.46
N ASN A 523 -38.60 1.98 10.23
CA ASN A 523 -39.44 2.64 9.23
C ASN A 523 -40.13 1.65 8.28
N PRO A 524 -41.11 0.85 8.78
CA PRO A 524 -41.75 -0.20 8.00
C PRO A 524 -42.55 0.32 6.79
N ARG A 525 -43.00 1.58 6.81
CA ARG A 525 -43.75 2.19 5.68
C ARG A 525 -42.88 2.48 4.46
N GLY A 526 -41.61 2.84 4.67
CA GLY A 526 -40.64 3.10 3.60
C GLY A 526 -39.87 1.85 3.12
N LEU A 527 -40.11 0.68 3.72
CA LEU A 527 -39.34 -0.54 3.44
C LEU A 527 -39.46 -1.01 1.98
N LEU A 528 -40.65 -0.84 1.37
CA LEU A 528 -40.88 -1.27 -0.01
C LEU A 528 -40.09 -0.41 -1.02
N GLU A 529 -40.08 0.91 -0.82
CA GLU A 529 -39.31 1.85 -1.64
C GLU A 529 -37.81 1.60 -1.51
N VAL A 530 -37.33 1.39 -0.28
CA VAL A 530 -35.92 1.06 -0.02
C VAL A 530 -35.54 -0.26 -0.67
N ARG A 531 -36.40 -1.29 -0.60
CA ARG A 531 -36.15 -2.57 -1.28
C ARG A 531 -35.99 -2.39 -2.79
N GLN A 532 -36.90 -1.65 -3.43
CA GLN A 532 -36.81 -1.35 -4.87
C GLN A 532 -35.56 -0.53 -5.22
N ALA A 533 -35.17 0.42 -4.37
CA ALA A 533 -33.95 1.19 -4.58
C ALA A 533 -32.70 0.30 -4.49
N LEU A 534 -32.64 -0.62 -3.52
CA LEU A 534 -31.52 -1.54 -3.32
C LEU A 534 -31.38 -2.59 -4.44
N GLU A 535 -32.45 -2.93 -5.15
CA GLU A 535 -32.40 -3.80 -6.34
C GLU A 535 -31.59 -3.16 -7.49
N ASN A 536 -31.56 -1.83 -7.58
CA ASN A 536 -30.82 -1.09 -8.60
C ASN A 536 -29.35 -0.80 -8.21
N VAL A 537 -28.94 -1.16 -7.00
CA VAL A 537 -27.58 -0.92 -6.48
C VAL A 537 -26.64 -1.99 -7.01
N ASN A 538 -25.70 -1.60 -7.86
CA ASN A 538 -24.69 -2.49 -8.43
C ASN A 538 -23.28 -2.19 -7.91
N LYS A 539 -23.07 -0.99 -7.36
CA LYS A 539 -21.80 -0.56 -6.76
C LYS A 539 -22.06 0.17 -5.44
N VAL A 540 -21.01 0.31 -4.65
CA VAL A 540 -21.09 0.93 -3.31
C VAL A 540 -21.51 2.40 -3.43
N GLU A 541 -21.11 3.09 -4.49
CA GLU A 541 -21.48 4.47 -4.78
C GLU A 541 -23.01 4.64 -4.95
N ASP A 542 -23.69 3.62 -5.49
CA ASP A 542 -25.14 3.63 -5.69
C ASP A 542 -25.91 3.61 -4.35
N LEU A 543 -25.26 3.19 -3.26
CA LEU A 543 -25.85 3.24 -1.92
C LEU A 543 -25.91 4.67 -1.36
N LEU A 544 -24.98 5.55 -1.73
CA LEU A 544 -24.86 6.87 -1.10
C LEU A 544 -26.14 7.72 -1.21
N PRO A 545 -26.83 7.81 -2.37
CA PRO A 545 -28.11 8.52 -2.46
C PRO A 545 -29.21 7.90 -1.59
N ILE A 546 -29.20 6.57 -1.44
CA ILE A 546 -30.16 5.80 -0.63
C ILE A 546 -29.88 5.98 0.86
N MET A 547 -28.66 6.35 1.25
CA MET A 547 -28.24 6.47 2.66
C MET A 547 -28.44 7.87 3.27
N LYS A 548 -28.77 8.90 2.48
CA LYS A 548 -28.88 10.31 2.92
C LYS A 548 -30.02 10.62 3.92
N PHE A 549 -30.71 9.63 4.48
CA PHE A 549 -31.93 9.82 5.27
C PHE A 549 -31.74 10.02 6.79
N ASN A 550 -30.51 10.16 7.31
CA ASN A 550 -30.29 10.40 8.74
C ASN A 550 -29.57 11.74 9.01
N SER A 551 -30.30 12.74 9.51
CA SER A 551 -29.76 14.07 9.83
C SER A 551 -28.80 14.09 11.04
N LYS A 552 -28.68 12.97 11.79
CA LYS A 552 -27.81 12.86 12.97
C LYS A 552 -26.42 12.29 12.67
N THR A 553 -26.25 11.49 11.61
CA THR A 553 -24.96 10.94 11.19
C THR A 553 -24.53 11.65 9.91
N ARG A 554 -23.53 12.53 10.01
CA ARG A 554 -22.99 13.27 8.86
C ARG A 554 -22.69 12.29 7.71
N ASP A 555 -23.43 12.44 6.61
CA ASP A 555 -23.23 11.86 5.28
C ASP A 555 -22.73 10.38 5.22
N GLY A 556 -23.31 9.47 6.02
CA GLY A 556 -22.97 8.04 5.95
C GLY A 556 -23.75 7.09 6.87
N PHE A 557 -23.40 5.81 6.82
CA PHE A 557 -24.06 4.70 7.53
C PHE A 557 -23.04 3.67 8.02
N THR A 558 -23.36 3.03 9.15
CA THR A 558 -22.46 2.11 9.87
C THR A 558 -23.24 0.88 10.30
N VAL A 559 -22.67 -0.30 10.04
CA VAL A 559 -23.27 -1.60 10.34
C VAL A 559 -22.30 -2.43 11.16
N ASN A 560 -22.78 -2.99 12.27
CA ASN A 560 -22.01 -3.95 13.06
C ASN A 560 -22.45 -5.37 12.70
N SER A 561 -21.50 -6.26 12.45
CA SER A 561 -21.75 -7.69 12.39
C SER A 561 -21.79 -8.30 13.79
N LYS A 562 -22.43 -9.46 13.88
CA LYS A 562 -22.58 -10.23 15.12
C LYS A 562 -21.98 -11.61 14.93
N VAL A 563 -21.31 -12.11 15.96
CA VAL A 563 -20.61 -13.39 15.97
C VAL A 563 -21.23 -14.25 17.07
N PRO A 564 -21.86 -15.39 16.74
CA PRO A 564 -22.50 -16.24 17.75
C PRO A 564 -21.45 -16.87 18.69
N SER A 565 -21.78 -17.05 19.96
CA SER A 565 -20.97 -17.83 20.91
C SER A 565 -21.26 -19.33 20.77
N MET A 566 -20.21 -20.15 20.81
CA MET A 566 -20.33 -21.61 20.91
C MET A 566 -20.44 -22.07 22.37
N LYS A 567 -19.86 -21.30 23.30
CA LYS A 567 -19.88 -21.56 24.75
C LYS A 567 -21.23 -21.24 25.39
N ASP A 568 -21.78 -20.06 25.08
CA ASP A 568 -22.99 -19.52 25.70
C ASP A 568 -24.12 -19.48 24.66
N SER A 569 -25.03 -20.47 24.68
CA SER A 569 -26.13 -20.55 23.72
C SER A 569 -27.02 -19.30 23.73
N GLY A 570 -27.27 -18.73 22.55
CA GLY A 570 -28.07 -17.51 22.37
C GLY A 570 -27.33 -16.20 22.61
N LYS A 571 -26.05 -16.25 23.00
CA LYS A 571 -25.21 -15.06 23.16
C LYS A 571 -24.48 -14.74 21.85
N GLU A 572 -24.38 -13.46 21.53
CA GLU A 572 -23.64 -12.96 20.38
C GLU A 572 -22.64 -11.89 20.82
N TYR A 573 -21.47 -11.88 20.17
CA TYR A 573 -20.43 -10.86 20.35
C TYR A 573 -20.39 -9.90 19.17
N ASP A 574 -19.84 -8.72 19.38
CA ASP A 574 -19.60 -7.77 18.28
C ASP A 574 -18.48 -8.29 17.37
N GLY A 575 -18.78 -8.35 16.07
CA GLY A 575 -17.84 -8.73 15.03
C GLY A 575 -17.05 -7.54 14.49
N PHE A 576 -17.19 -7.29 13.20
CA PHE A 576 -16.61 -6.15 12.51
C PHE A 576 -17.67 -5.09 12.19
N THR A 577 -17.21 -3.87 12.02
CA THR A 577 -18.03 -2.72 11.67
C THR A 577 -17.75 -2.33 10.23
N ILE A 578 -18.78 -2.19 9.41
CA ILE A 578 -18.68 -1.59 8.08
C ILE A 578 -19.08 -0.13 8.20
N THR A 579 -18.26 0.77 7.66
CA THR A 579 -18.57 2.19 7.56
C THR A 579 -18.55 2.61 6.11
N ILE A 580 -19.63 3.25 5.66
CA ILE A 580 -19.72 3.90 4.36
C ILE A 580 -20.08 5.36 4.60
N THR A 581 -19.22 6.27 4.19
CA THR A 581 -19.49 7.70 4.18
C THR A 581 -19.13 8.29 2.82
N GLY A 582 -19.82 9.36 2.43
CA GLY A 582 -19.53 10.11 1.21
C GLY A 582 -19.48 11.60 1.51
N ASP A 583 -18.67 12.36 0.78
CA ASP A 583 -18.72 13.82 0.83
C ASP A 583 -19.46 14.40 -0.38
N ARG A 584 -19.64 15.73 -0.39
CA ARG A 584 -20.32 16.46 -1.48
C ARG A 584 -19.51 16.49 -2.78
N VAL A 585 -18.23 16.14 -2.73
CA VAL A 585 -17.28 16.13 -3.85
C VAL A 585 -17.23 14.73 -4.49
N GLY A 586 -17.95 13.75 -3.93
CA GLY A 586 -18.00 12.38 -4.44
C GLY A 586 -16.88 11.49 -3.88
N ASN A 587 -16.10 11.96 -2.90
CA ASN A 587 -15.16 11.09 -2.19
C ASN A 587 -15.94 10.15 -1.27
N MET A 588 -15.58 8.87 -1.30
CA MET A 588 -16.23 7.86 -0.47
C MET A 588 -15.22 7.20 0.46
N LEU A 589 -15.61 6.99 1.71
CA LEU A 589 -14.93 6.06 2.61
C LEU A 589 -15.80 4.82 2.71
N PHE A 590 -15.27 3.69 2.25
CA PHE A 590 -15.83 2.38 2.51
C PHE A 590 -14.78 1.57 3.26
N SER A 591 -15.02 1.31 4.54
CA SER A 591 -14.08 0.62 5.42
C SER A 591 -14.73 -0.53 6.18
N VAL A 592 -13.91 -1.52 6.49
CA VAL A 592 -14.19 -2.58 7.47
C VAL A 592 -13.27 -2.35 8.65
N GLU A 593 -13.85 -2.24 9.84
CA GLU A 593 -13.16 -1.94 11.08
C GLU A 593 -13.37 -3.05 12.09
N THR A 594 -12.31 -3.48 12.75
CA THR A 594 -12.41 -4.37 13.92
C THR A 594 -11.89 -3.62 15.13
N GLN A 595 -12.78 -3.37 16.08
CA GLN A 595 -12.42 -2.70 17.33
C GLN A 595 -11.82 -3.70 18.31
N THR A 596 -10.71 -3.33 18.94
CA THR A 596 -10.08 -4.11 20.01
C THR A 596 -10.26 -3.35 21.32
N THR A 597 -11.45 -3.44 21.91
CA THR A 597 -11.73 -2.96 23.27
C THR A 597 -11.40 -4.05 24.29
N GLU A 598 -11.19 -3.66 25.55
CA GLU A 598 -10.88 -4.61 26.63
C GLU A 598 -12.00 -5.65 26.82
N GLU A 599 -13.25 -5.20 26.91
CA GLU A 599 -14.42 -6.07 27.07
C GLU A 599 -14.55 -7.09 25.94
N ARG A 600 -14.49 -6.63 24.68
CA ARG A 600 -14.59 -7.50 23.51
C ARG A 600 -13.44 -8.51 23.49
N THR A 601 -12.23 -8.06 23.80
CA THR A 601 -11.05 -8.94 23.86
C THR A 601 -11.25 -10.05 24.88
N GLN A 602 -11.73 -9.73 26.08
CA GLN A 602 -12.00 -10.72 27.13
C GLN A 602 -13.10 -11.72 26.71
N GLN A 603 -14.16 -11.26 26.06
CA GLN A 603 -15.23 -12.13 25.55
C GLN A 603 -14.70 -13.17 24.55
N TYR A 604 -13.96 -12.73 23.54
CA TYR A 604 -13.36 -13.63 22.54
C TYR A 604 -12.28 -14.54 23.14
N GLN A 605 -11.46 -14.04 24.07
CA GLN A 605 -10.45 -14.86 24.74
C GLN A 605 -11.08 -15.98 25.57
N SER A 606 -12.16 -15.70 26.30
CA SER A 606 -12.94 -16.72 27.03
C SER A 606 -13.51 -17.78 26.08
N GLU A 607 -13.98 -17.38 24.90
CA GLU A 607 -14.49 -18.29 23.87
C GLU A 607 -13.38 -19.20 23.33
N ILE A 608 -12.26 -18.61 22.92
CA ILE A 608 -11.08 -19.33 22.41
C ILE A 608 -10.52 -20.29 23.46
N GLU A 609 -10.46 -19.88 24.73
CA GLU A 609 -9.99 -20.73 25.83
C GLU A 609 -10.89 -21.95 26.04
N SER A 610 -12.22 -21.77 25.97
CA SER A 610 -13.18 -22.86 26.06
C SER A 610 -12.97 -23.87 24.92
N ILE A 611 -12.90 -23.38 23.68
CA ILE A 611 -12.70 -24.22 22.49
C ILE A 611 -11.34 -24.95 22.56
N TYR A 612 -10.29 -24.28 23.03
CA TYR A 612 -8.97 -24.88 23.15
C TYR A 612 -8.92 -25.99 24.22
N LYS A 613 -9.67 -25.85 25.32
CA LYS A 613 -9.80 -26.89 26.33
C LYS A 613 -10.48 -28.14 25.76
N ASP A 614 -11.54 -27.96 24.99
CA ASP A 614 -12.24 -29.05 24.31
C ASP A 614 -11.36 -29.71 23.25
N LEU A 615 -10.64 -28.89 22.46
CA LEU A 615 -9.67 -29.33 21.48
C LEU A 615 -8.58 -30.19 22.11
N THR A 616 -8.04 -29.76 23.25
CA THR A 616 -7.00 -30.52 23.97
C THR A 616 -7.54 -31.84 24.51
N THR A 617 -8.77 -31.86 25.00
CA THR A 617 -9.41 -33.07 25.53
C THR A 617 -9.66 -34.09 24.40
N LYS A 618 -10.26 -33.65 23.29
CA LYS A 618 -10.51 -34.51 22.12
C LYS A 618 -9.24 -34.92 21.41
N GLY A 619 -8.24 -34.03 21.32
CA GLY A 619 -6.94 -34.35 20.72
C GLY A 619 -6.19 -35.43 21.49
N LYS A 620 -6.25 -35.42 22.82
CA LYS A 620 -5.72 -36.52 23.66
C LYS A 620 -6.46 -37.83 23.44
N ALA A 621 -7.79 -37.79 23.32
CA ALA A 621 -8.59 -38.97 23.01
C ALA A 621 -8.24 -39.53 21.62
N LEU A 622 -8.07 -38.67 20.62
CA LEU A 622 -7.67 -39.05 19.27
C LEU A 622 -6.28 -39.71 19.21
N MET A 623 -5.34 -39.33 20.09
CA MET A 623 -4.05 -40.00 20.18
C MET A 623 -4.14 -41.44 20.73
N LEU A 624 -5.24 -41.76 21.41
CA LEU A 624 -5.51 -43.07 22.01
C LEU A 624 -6.51 -43.90 21.19
N SER A 625 -7.30 -43.27 20.31
CA SER A 625 -8.36 -43.92 19.51
C SER A 625 -7.93 -44.09 18.04
N THR A 626 -8.48 -45.12 17.38
CA THR A 626 -8.32 -45.38 15.94
C THR A 626 -9.57 -44.98 15.12
N GLU A 627 -10.54 -44.28 15.73
CA GLU A 627 -11.82 -43.98 15.09
C GLU A 627 -11.78 -42.72 14.20
N LEU A 628 -12.31 -42.84 12.98
CA LEU A 628 -12.32 -41.77 11.97
C LEU A 628 -13.19 -40.56 12.37
N GLY A 629 -14.21 -40.74 13.21
CA GLY A 629 -15.14 -39.69 13.65
C GLY A 629 -14.51 -38.66 14.58
N ASP A 630 -13.53 -39.07 15.39
CA ASP A 630 -12.82 -38.19 16.33
C ASP A 630 -11.98 -37.13 15.59
N ALA A 631 -11.42 -37.50 14.44
CA ALA A 631 -10.60 -36.59 13.64
C ALA A 631 -11.41 -35.43 13.06
N ASP A 632 -12.64 -35.66 12.57
CA ASP A 632 -13.47 -34.58 11.99
C ASP A 632 -13.93 -33.59 13.07
N ALA A 633 -14.28 -34.10 14.25
CA ALA A 633 -14.65 -33.27 15.40
C ALA A 633 -13.48 -32.37 15.85
N VAL A 634 -12.26 -32.91 15.90
CA VAL A 634 -11.06 -32.13 16.20
C VAL A 634 -10.79 -31.09 15.10
N CYS A 635 -10.97 -31.45 13.82
CA CYS A 635 -10.85 -30.50 12.72
C CYS A 635 -11.84 -29.32 12.83
N ASN A 636 -13.10 -29.57 13.18
CA ASN A 636 -14.08 -28.50 13.39
C ASN A 636 -13.68 -27.57 14.54
N LEU A 637 -13.19 -28.11 15.66
CA LEU A 637 -12.70 -27.29 16.78
C LEU A 637 -11.52 -26.40 16.40
N ILE A 638 -10.58 -26.92 15.60
CA ILE A 638 -9.44 -26.14 15.08
C ILE A 638 -9.94 -24.96 14.21
N LEU A 639 -10.90 -25.22 13.32
CA LEU A 639 -11.46 -24.19 12.43
C LEU A 639 -12.30 -23.17 13.19
N SER A 640 -13.06 -23.59 14.20
CA SER A 640 -13.80 -22.69 15.10
C SER A 640 -12.85 -21.78 15.88
N LEU A 641 -11.73 -22.32 16.39
CA LEU A 641 -10.73 -21.53 17.09
C LEU A 641 -10.20 -20.38 16.21
N VAL A 642 -9.94 -20.68 14.94
CA VAL A 642 -9.46 -19.69 13.97
C VAL A 642 -10.54 -18.73 13.49
N TYR A 643 -11.79 -19.17 13.40
CA TYR A 643 -12.93 -18.30 13.17
C TYR A 643 -12.99 -17.16 14.21
N TYR A 644 -12.86 -17.49 15.50
CA TYR A 644 -12.83 -16.47 16.56
C TYR A 644 -11.54 -15.64 16.55
N PHE A 645 -10.38 -16.23 16.23
CA PHE A 645 -9.13 -15.49 16.11
C PHE A 645 -9.18 -14.45 14.98
N CYS A 646 -9.69 -14.82 13.80
CA CYS A 646 -9.88 -13.92 12.66
C CYS A 646 -10.93 -12.84 12.95
N ASN A 647 -12.03 -13.17 13.64
CA ASN A 647 -13.00 -12.14 14.04
C ASN A 647 -12.44 -11.19 15.10
N LEU A 648 -11.61 -11.66 16.04
CA LEU A 648 -10.98 -10.81 17.05
C LEU A 648 -9.93 -9.85 16.44
N MET A 649 -9.14 -10.32 15.47
CA MET A 649 -7.95 -9.65 14.93
C MET A 649 -6.96 -9.21 16.04
N PRO A 650 -6.39 -10.15 16.82
CA PRO A 650 -5.66 -9.80 18.03
C PRO A 650 -4.25 -9.25 17.80
N LEU A 651 -3.74 -9.25 16.56
CA LEU A 651 -2.41 -8.74 16.23
C LEU A 651 -2.50 -7.44 15.43
N SER A 652 -1.54 -6.53 15.65
CA SER A 652 -1.41 -5.28 14.89
C SER A 652 -1.20 -5.50 13.38
N ARG A 653 -0.53 -6.59 12.99
CA ARG A 653 -0.28 -7.00 11.60
C ARG A 653 -0.19 -8.53 11.54
N GLY A 654 -0.55 -9.11 10.40
CA GLY A 654 -0.27 -10.53 10.11
C GLY A 654 -1.20 -11.57 10.75
N SER A 655 -2.29 -11.17 11.40
CA SER A 655 -3.27 -12.09 12.03
C SER A 655 -3.69 -13.24 11.13
N SER A 656 -3.99 -12.94 9.87
CA SER A 656 -4.49 -13.90 8.89
C SER A 656 -3.51 -15.06 8.60
N VAL A 657 -2.25 -14.74 8.26
CA VAL A 657 -1.25 -15.77 7.94
C VAL A 657 -0.82 -16.56 9.18
N VAL A 658 -0.74 -15.90 10.34
CA VAL A 658 -0.48 -16.56 11.63
C VAL A 658 -1.60 -17.56 11.92
N ALA A 659 -2.86 -17.15 11.82
CA ALA A 659 -4.00 -18.02 12.07
C ALA A 659 -4.00 -19.23 11.13
N TYR A 660 -3.76 -19.02 9.84
CA TYR A 660 -3.77 -20.10 8.86
C TYR A 660 -2.61 -21.10 9.06
N SER A 661 -1.41 -20.63 9.44
CA SER A 661 -0.29 -21.53 9.80
C SER A 661 -0.59 -22.40 11.02
N VAL A 662 -1.28 -21.83 12.02
CA VAL A 662 -1.72 -22.57 13.21
C VAL A 662 -2.78 -23.60 12.84
N VAL A 663 -3.73 -23.29 11.95
CA VAL A 663 -4.69 -24.28 11.42
C VAL A 663 -3.95 -25.45 10.77
N MET A 664 -3.03 -25.16 9.86
CA MET A 664 -2.29 -26.20 9.15
C MET A 664 -1.51 -27.09 10.13
N GLY A 665 -0.78 -26.48 11.08
CA GLY A 665 0.01 -27.22 12.06
C GLY A 665 -0.86 -28.08 12.97
N ALA A 666 -1.98 -27.53 13.44
CA ALA A 666 -2.94 -28.24 14.28
C ALA A 666 -3.60 -29.42 13.56
N LEU A 667 -3.97 -29.25 12.29
CA LEU A 667 -4.51 -30.33 11.47
C LEU A 667 -3.46 -31.43 11.24
N MET A 668 -2.20 -31.06 10.98
CA MET A 668 -1.11 -32.02 10.84
C MET A 668 -0.87 -32.81 12.13
N ALA A 669 -1.05 -32.20 13.30
CA ALA A 669 -0.98 -32.93 14.57
C ALA A 669 -2.07 -34.01 14.72
N THR A 670 -3.19 -33.90 13.98
CA THR A 670 -4.24 -34.94 13.90
C THR A 670 -3.93 -36.07 12.91
N GLY A 671 -2.80 -35.99 12.20
CA GLY A 671 -2.47 -36.91 11.11
C GLY A 671 -3.15 -36.56 9.79
N LYS A 672 -3.54 -35.29 9.58
CA LYS A 672 -4.11 -34.78 8.33
C LYS A 672 -3.23 -33.70 7.72
N GLU A 673 -2.89 -33.79 6.44
CA GLU A 673 -2.22 -32.70 5.72
C GLU A 673 -3.19 -31.93 4.82
N VAL A 674 -2.93 -30.62 4.71
CA VAL A 674 -3.59 -29.73 3.75
C VAL A 674 -2.77 -29.77 2.46
N ILE A 675 -3.40 -30.17 1.36
CA ILE A 675 -2.76 -30.16 0.03
C ILE A 675 -3.42 -29.18 -0.95
N GLY A 676 -4.60 -28.66 -0.60
CA GLY A 676 -5.30 -27.67 -1.39
C GLY A 676 -4.72 -26.27 -1.18
N ARG A 677 -4.94 -25.40 -2.18
CA ARG A 677 -4.58 -23.98 -2.13
C ARG A 677 -5.81 -23.15 -1.82
N ILE A 678 -5.60 -21.97 -1.25
CA ILE A 678 -6.66 -20.98 -1.07
C ILE A 678 -7.22 -20.63 -2.46
N PRO A 679 -8.56 -20.70 -2.68
CA PRO A 679 -9.13 -20.45 -3.99
C PRO A 679 -8.89 -19.02 -4.48
N LYS A 680 -8.90 -18.86 -5.81
CA LYS A 680 -8.72 -17.55 -6.43
C LYS A 680 -9.75 -16.54 -5.92
N GLY A 681 -9.27 -15.35 -5.54
CA GLY A 681 -10.12 -14.26 -5.05
C GLY A 681 -10.62 -14.43 -3.60
N LYS A 682 -10.20 -15.49 -2.90
CA LYS A 682 -10.59 -15.76 -1.51
C LYS A 682 -9.49 -15.36 -0.52
N LEU A 683 -9.90 -14.84 0.63
CA LEU A 683 -9.07 -14.43 1.76
C LEU A 683 -9.58 -15.12 3.02
N VAL A 684 -8.71 -15.83 3.75
CA VAL A 684 -9.13 -16.71 4.87
C VAL A 684 -9.77 -15.92 6.00
N ASP A 685 -9.24 -14.73 6.30
CA ASP A 685 -9.79 -13.84 7.31
C ASP A 685 -11.14 -13.27 6.91
N PHE A 686 -11.32 -12.82 5.66
CA PHE A 686 -12.62 -12.36 5.19
C PHE A 686 -13.65 -13.50 5.13
N GLU A 687 -13.29 -14.71 4.70
CA GLU A 687 -14.22 -15.85 4.78
C GLU A 687 -14.66 -16.13 6.23
N ALA A 688 -13.76 -16.00 7.21
CA ALA A 688 -14.12 -16.14 8.61
C ALA A 688 -14.99 -14.99 9.14
N MET A 689 -14.72 -13.75 8.71
CA MET A 689 -15.48 -12.59 9.16
C MET A 689 -16.88 -12.55 8.54
N THR A 690 -17.01 -12.84 7.24
CA THR A 690 -18.29 -12.69 6.53
C THR A 690 -19.22 -13.90 6.64
N THR A 691 -18.76 -15.02 7.19
CA THR A 691 -19.62 -16.19 7.42
C THR A 691 -20.39 -16.09 8.75
N PRO A 692 -21.66 -16.54 8.79
CA PRO A 692 -22.53 -16.29 9.94
C PRO A 692 -22.21 -17.16 11.16
N SER A 693 -21.50 -18.28 10.99
CA SER A 693 -21.20 -19.21 12.09
C SER A 693 -19.88 -19.97 11.88
N PRO A 694 -19.27 -20.46 12.98
CA PRO A 694 -18.07 -21.30 12.92
C PRO A 694 -18.25 -22.56 12.05
N ASP A 695 -19.44 -23.17 12.05
CA ASP A 695 -19.73 -24.36 11.25
C ASP A 695 -19.76 -24.04 9.75
N SER A 696 -20.32 -22.88 9.40
CA SER A 696 -20.38 -22.40 8.03
C SER A 696 -18.98 -22.10 7.50
N PHE A 697 -18.15 -21.43 8.32
CA PHE A 697 -16.73 -21.23 8.03
C PHE A 697 -16.00 -22.57 7.87
N SER A 698 -16.24 -23.52 8.77
CA SER A 698 -15.59 -24.84 8.73
C SER A 698 -15.91 -25.59 7.44
N LYS A 699 -17.18 -25.58 7.00
CA LYS A 699 -17.61 -26.19 5.74
C LYS A 699 -16.92 -25.54 4.54
N THR A 700 -16.87 -24.21 4.49
CA THR A 700 -16.20 -23.46 3.43
C THR A 700 -14.70 -23.76 3.43
N ALA A 701 -14.02 -23.68 4.57
CA ALA A 701 -12.59 -23.93 4.70
C ALA A 701 -12.20 -25.35 4.26
N LYS A 702 -12.93 -26.38 4.72
CA LYS A 702 -12.70 -27.78 4.36
C LYS A 702 -12.83 -28.04 2.86
N SER A 703 -13.72 -27.32 2.17
CA SER A 703 -13.97 -27.53 0.73
C SER A 703 -12.73 -27.31 -0.14
N TRP A 704 -11.84 -26.40 0.26
CA TRP A 704 -10.63 -26.06 -0.51
C TRP A 704 -9.33 -26.51 0.16
N MET A 705 -9.31 -26.84 1.45
CA MET A 705 -8.13 -27.42 2.11
C MET A 705 -7.73 -28.80 1.57
N ASN A 706 -8.70 -29.57 1.05
CA ASN A 706 -8.48 -30.90 0.47
C ASN A 706 -7.66 -31.82 1.40
N LEU A 707 -8.21 -32.13 2.58
CA LEU A 707 -7.49 -32.85 3.64
C LEU A 707 -7.16 -34.29 3.24
N LYS A 708 -5.90 -34.69 3.40
CA LYS A 708 -5.41 -36.08 3.17
C LYS A 708 -4.72 -36.64 4.41
N SER A 709 -4.50 -37.96 4.43
CA SER A 709 -3.72 -38.60 5.49
C SER A 709 -2.27 -38.11 5.45
N LEU A 710 -1.76 -37.67 6.59
CA LEU A 710 -0.37 -37.24 6.73
C LEU A 710 0.57 -38.45 6.51
N PRO A 711 1.53 -38.36 5.56
CA PRO A 711 2.53 -39.39 5.35
C PRO A 711 3.37 -39.69 6.60
N SER A 712 3.71 -40.97 6.82
CA SER A 712 4.48 -41.40 7.99
C SER A 712 5.87 -40.75 8.11
N TRP A 713 6.49 -40.38 6.98
CA TRP A 713 7.81 -39.75 6.98
C TRP A 713 7.83 -38.37 7.66
N TYR A 714 6.70 -37.70 7.88
CA TYR A 714 6.69 -36.44 8.65
C TYR A 714 7.17 -36.65 10.09
N GLN A 715 6.96 -37.84 10.65
CA GLN A 715 7.45 -38.21 11.98
C GLN A 715 8.99 -38.30 12.02
N SER A 716 9.65 -38.45 10.87
CA SER A 716 11.10 -38.49 10.76
C SER A 716 11.73 -37.10 10.66
N LEU A 717 10.94 -36.02 10.62
CA LEU A 717 11.47 -34.66 10.56
C LEU A 717 12.06 -34.26 11.92
N PRO A 718 13.21 -33.57 11.94
CA PRO A 718 13.81 -33.09 13.18
C PRO A 718 12.91 -32.02 13.83
N SER A 719 13.04 -31.88 15.15
CA SER A 719 12.33 -30.86 15.93
C SER A 719 12.74 -29.47 15.47
N VAL A 720 11.80 -28.64 15.01
CA VAL A 720 12.06 -27.27 14.53
C VAL A 720 12.70 -26.44 15.64
N ALA A 721 12.14 -26.50 16.85
CA ALA A 721 12.63 -25.75 18.01
C ALA A 721 14.03 -26.19 18.48
N GLU A 722 14.43 -27.44 18.26
CA GLU A 722 15.78 -27.92 18.60
C GLU A 722 16.78 -27.66 17.46
N THR A 723 16.30 -27.67 16.21
CA THR A 723 17.11 -27.38 15.03
C THR A 723 17.46 -25.89 14.94
N PHE A 724 16.53 -25.02 15.33
CA PHE A 724 16.70 -23.57 15.31
C PHE A 724 16.42 -22.96 16.70
N PRO A 725 17.26 -23.24 17.71
CA PRO A 725 16.97 -22.92 19.11
C PRO A 725 17.15 -21.44 19.47
N SER A 726 17.82 -20.64 18.62
CA SER A 726 18.13 -19.22 18.85
C SER A 726 17.60 -18.32 17.74
N THR A 727 17.41 -17.03 18.03
CA THR A 727 17.03 -16.04 17.01
C THR A 727 18.04 -15.98 15.87
N ARG A 728 19.34 -16.21 16.12
CA ARG A 728 20.38 -16.39 15.08
C ARG A 728 19.99 -17.46 14.09
N THR A 729 19.79 -18.68 14.58
CA THR A 729 19.51 -19.85 13.73
C THR A 729 18.20 -19.71 12.95
N MET A 730 17.20 -19.01 13.52
CA MET A 730 15.98 -18.63 12.79
C MET A 730 16.29 -17.67 11.64
N ILE A 731 17.10 -16.63 11.85
CA ILE A 731 17.47 -15.68 10.79
C ILE A 731 18.31 -16.39 9.71
N GLU A 732 19.23 -17.28 10.08
CA GLU A 732 20.05 -18.08 9.15
C GLU A 732 19.19 -18.92 8.20
N VAL A 733 18.25 -19.70 8.73
CA VAL A 733 17.39 -20.55 7.89
C VAL A 733 16.46 -19.74 7.00
N LEU A 734 15.95 -18.59 7.48
CA LEU A 734 15.12 -17.70 6.69
C LEU A 734 15.85 -17.06 5.50
N ASN A 735 17.17 -16.93 5.59
CA ASN A 735 18.00 -16.31 4.55
C ASN A 735 18.69 -17.32 3.62
N THR A 736 18.50 -18.62 3.85
CA THR A 736 19.08 -19.69 3.04
C THR A 736 18.39 -19.77 1.66
N ASP A 737 19.13 -19.80 0.55
CA ASP A 737 18.50 -20.01 -0.76
C ASP A 737 18.30 -21.51 -1.03
N SER A 738 17.05 -21.94 -1.12
CA SER A 738 16.66 -23.34 -1.37
C SER A 738 16.07 -23.56 -2.76
N SER A 739 15.98 -22.50 -3.57
CA SER A 739 15.13 -22.47 -4.77
C SER A 739 15.57 -23.43 -5.88
N SER A 740 16.87 -23.77 -5.95
CA SER A 740 17.43 -24.75 -6.87
C SER A 740 17.38 -26.19 -6.36
N HIS A 741 17.15 -26.40 -5.06
CA HIS A 741 17.26 -27.70 -4.39
C HIS A 741 15.90 -28.32 -4.04
N CYS A 742 14.92 -27.49 -3.67
CA CYS A 742 13.61 -27.97 -3.32
C CYS A 742 12.76 -28.20 -4.58
N PRO A 743 12.20 -29.40 -4.79
CA PRO A 743 11.37 -29.67 -5.94
C PRO A 743 10.12 -28.78 -5.92
N LYS A 744 9.90 -28.03 -7.00
CA LYS A 744 8.61 -27.37 -7.24
C LYS A 744 7.58 -28.47 -7.50
N LYS A 745 6.87 -28.93 -6.47
CA LYS A 745 5.70 -29.78 -6.69
C LYS A 745 4.67 -28.93 -7.44
N SER A 746 4.49 -29.26 -8.72
CA SER A 746 3.50 -28.69 -9.64
C SER A 746 2.10 -28.86 -9.11
#